data_AF-A0A844FNI4-F1
#
_entry.id   AF-A0A844FNI4-F1
#
_cell.length_a   1.000
_cell.length_b   1.000
_cell.length_c   1.000
_cell.angle_alpha   90.00
_cell.angle_beta   90.00
_cell.angle_gamma   90.00
#
_symmetry.space_group_name_H-M   'P 1'
#
loop_
_entity.id
_entity.type
_entity.pdbx_description
1 polymer ?
#
loop_
_entity_poly.entity_id
_entity_poly.type
_entity_poly.pdbx_seq_one_letter_code
_entity_poly.pdbx_strand_id
1 'polypeptide(L)'
;MKKDKRQRKIKTKTGLGILALVIAIGVIALGYLTYRAVKVVQLSKQVDVQVDGSQKYKTVSSKKLWKQYEKSDPADIITGNPDAKKQETAIVFAGLSESSETNEKILDYLKQAKIQATFAIPAARARENDGFIKELKKSGQKLAGNGLTGTETASLSAASLLGKLNLAQKTLGQESRQQVKQLYLPISNLSFYKMAQATGYEQVIAPKDNDVLDRTSFKTKTAVSTYVSHLTGQRIILVNLAQVKQPVHQEPTIVAAKPALDKQASLNDQKSTKKQELDVDQLTKYLLASLKKQKIPVVPLNQLGKKSLAEYMQDLLQKPAYAPVYRYSLTRKKEIAPVFRDVATAKQYQAIKKALKKDQATGSFFVDSKTPLSLVKQIKQDGYEIEISSQTGLLTKMTAWKYLSDNQERLTKEGISPKAYLLGKNDQVKAVRAAAYEADLIPVKAQAGNSKLESGYYYEFSGEKWDQNSKKKLDAFLQKAKKEKYQTVKISSLLSSQKIKSLPSRQIQTLRKQNNGKKSSYQKMVLTTEPALSLLFTNLGHGAADLDVGRIVKSRGGQATFAATYSELVDQNQEIETLLEEGHELALVYQPSSAFPATFKGTVNYLHNCLAYAKWRYDYQPKLVFLAPKNAKKGVLEAIKAEGMQAIGASQSLIKAKTNDSSDKTIKKNMTGISKIRFTRGGIERINLGYYDQDEGASDGSSTVMGSMVKAILKAKLDAIAYHPNGKKKLAKASEYQLKTVTSLLNSKDKYAFNSKKSDLVLAGKNDLAKLHPYWKQFAYIQRHYLGSNFITSPVKMPGFDYWETNRLDQVGRLTNKKVLFLTFDDWGTDQSINKLLYVLKKHRVKATFFVLTQNVQNNPNLLRSIAEDGHEVASHSDSHTPLAIANKSYTRYHSLSKKQVKSMRKDLARSYAKLNKYVGDVKVDGKKALSLDFRPPTLEVSKNGLETVFNVGFKYAISGDVSTNDYEKKSFASLLNALKNGSPSSADDYQVTNGSVIVMHMLENAKYTAQVLDVMIPIWQKEGYKFATIDQYTKAYSQNWGK
;
A
#
# COMPACT_ATOMS: atom_id res chain seq x y z
N MET A 1 -10.25 -58.48 -82.56
CA MET A 1 -9.72 -57.27 -81.85
C MET A 1 -10.55 -56.88 -80.61
N LYS A 2 -10.62 -57.70 -79.55
CA LYS A 2 -11.35 -57.36 -78.30
C LYS A 2 -10.57 -57.60 -76.98
N LYS A 3 -9.27 -57.94 -77.02
CA LYS A 3 -8.44 -58.10 -75.80
C LYS A 3 -7.50 -56.91 -75.47
N ASP A 4 -7.20 -56.01 -76.41
CA ASP A 4 -6.18 -54.96 -76.18
C ASP A 4 -6.66 -53.66 -75.52
N LYS A 5 -7.97 -53.38 -75.47
CA LYS A 5 -8.48 -52.15 -74.80
C LYS A 5 -8.63 -52.28 -73.28
N ARG A 6 -8.51 -53.49 -72.69
CA ARG A 6 -8.70 -53.70 -71.24
C ARG A 6 -7.41 -53.52 -70.42
N GLN A 7 -6.22 -53.76 -71.01
CA GLN A 7 -4.95 -53.59 -70.27
C GLN A 7 -4.46 -52.13 -70.17
N ARG A 8 -4.77 -51.24 -71.14
CA ARG A 8 -4.42 -49.80 -71.04
C ARG A 8 -5.27 -48.99 -70.05
N LYS A 9 -6.48 -49.46 -69.69
CA LYS A 9 -7.34 -48.79 -68.68
C LYS A 9 -7.00 -49.13 -67.23
N ILE A 10 -6.21 -50.19 -66.98
CA ILE A 10 -5.84 -50.61 -65.61
C ILE A 10 -4.53 -49.94 -65.17
N LYS A 11 -3.55 -49.70 -66.06
CA LYS A 11 -2.29 -48.99 -65.72
C LYS A 11 -2.45 -47.49 -65.42
N THR A 12 -3.49 -46.83 -65.93
CA THR A 12 -3.74 -45.40 -65.69
C THR A 12 -4.50 -45.12 -64.38
N LYS A 13 -5.35 -46.06 -63.91
CA LYS A 13 -6.08 -45.91 -62.64
C LYS A 13 -5.22 -46.20 -61.40
N THR A 14 -4.29 -47.15 -61.46
CA THR A 14 -3.34 -47.41 -60.36
C THR A 14 -2.27 -46.31 -60.26
N GLY A 15 -1.79 -45.77 -61.39
CA GLY A 15 -0.88 -44.63 -61.40
C GLY A 15 -1.46 -43.36 -60.80
N LEU A 16 -2.72 -43.01 -61.12
CA LEU A 16 -3.39 -41.86 -60.50
C LEU A 16 -3.69 -42.06 -59.01
N GLY A 17 -4.03 -43.29 -58.59
CA GLY A 17 -4.27 -43.60 -57.17
C GLY A 17 -3.01 -43.46 -56.32
N ILE A 18 -1.86 -43.93 -56.83
CA ILE A 18 -0.56 -43.77 -56.15
C ILE A 18 -0.13 -42.30 -56.13
N LEU A 19 -0.32 -41.56 -57.23
CA LEU A 19 0.01 -40.15 -57.28
C LEU A 19 -0.87 -39.33 -56.31
N ALA A 20 -2.16 -39.61 -56.22
CA ALA A 20 -3.06 -38.96 -55.26
C ALA A 20 -2.69 -39.29 -53.80
N LEU A 21 -2.25 -40.52 -53.52
CA LEU A 21 -1.78 -40.91 -52.19
C LEU A 21 -0.47 -40.20 -51.82
N VAL A 22 0.48 -40.10 -52.76
CA VAL A 22 1.76 -39.38 -52.57
C VAL A 22 1.53 -37.88 -52.37
N ILE A 23 0.61 -37.28 -53.13
CA ILE A 23 0.21 -35.88 -52.95
C ILE A 23 -0.48 -35.70 -51.58
N ALA A 24 -1.38 -36.60 -51.18
CA ALA A 24 -2.04 -36.52 -49.87
C ALA A 24 -1.04 -36.64 -48.71
N ILE A 25 -0.09 -37.59 -48.79
CA ILE A 25 0.99 -37.74 -47.82
C ILE A 25 1.89 -36.49 -47.83
N GLY A 26 2.20 -35.94 -49.01
CA GLY A 26 2.97 -34.70 -49.16
C GLY A 26 2.27 -33.49 -48.54
N VAL A 27 0.95 -33.34 -48.72
CA VAL A 27 0.14 -32.27 -48.13
C VAL A 27 0.03 -32.43 -46.62
N ILE A 28 -0.12 -33.67 -46.12
CA ILE A 28 -0.11 -33.95 -44.67
C ILE A 28 1.26 -33.66 -44.06
N ALA A 29 2.34 -34.07 -44.74
CA ALA A 29 3.72 -33.79 -44.30
C ALA A 29 4.03 -32.29 -44.34
N LEU A 30 3.60 -31.58 -45.38
CA LEU A 30 3.76 -30.13 -45.52
C LEU A 30 2.90 -29.37 -44.49
N GLY A 31 1.68 -29.84 -44.22
CA GLY A 31 0.82 -29.34 -43.15
C GLY A 31 1.43 -29.56 -41.77
N TYR A 32 2.07 -30.71 -41.55
CA TYR A 32 2.78 -31.02 -40.30
C TYR A 32 4.06 -30.19 -40.14
N LEU A 33 4.83 -29.98 -41.22
CA LEU A 33 6.03 -29.15 -41.24
C LEU A 33 5.72 -27.66 -41.06
N THR A 34 4.67 -27.16 -41.72
CA THR A 34 4.19 -25.78 -41.55
C THR A 34 3.59 -25.57 -40.16
N TYR A 35 2.84 -26.53 -39.61
CA TYR A 35 2.38 -26.50 -38.21
C TYR A 35 3.56 -26.46 -37.21
N ARG A 36 4.59 -27.30 -37.42
CA ARG A 36 5.84 -27.27 -36.63
C ARG A 36 6.55 -25.92 -36.75
N ALA A 37 6.71 -25.39 -37.97
CA ALA A 37 7.39 -24.12 -38.22
C ALA A 37 6.66 -22.93 -37.59
N VAL A 38 5.32 -22.85 -37.72
CA VAL A 38 4.50 -21.81 -37.06
C VAL A 38 4.58 -21.91 -35.54
N LYS A 39 4.64 -23.14 -34.97
CA LYS A 39 4.85 -23.37 -33.52
C LYS A 39 6.24 -22.95 -33.04
N VAL A 40 7.28 -23.20 -33.84
CA VAL A 40 8.66 -22.76 -33.55
C VAL A 40 8.74 -21.23 -33.59
N VAL A 41 8.10 -20.59 -34.56
CA VAL A 41 8.07 -19.12 -34.72
C VAL A 41 7.22 -18.42 -33.64
N GLN A 42 6.14 -19.03 -33.14
CA GLN A 42 5.34 -18.43 -32.05
C GLN A 42 6.05 -18.45 -30.69
N LEU A 43 6.97 -19.39 -30.44
CA LEU A 43 7.73 -19.51 -29.19
C LEU A 43 9.12 -18.85 -29.25
N SER A 44 9.76 -18.76 -30.42
CA SER A 44 11.04 -18.03 -30.60
C SER A 44 10.89 -16.52 -30.36
N LYS A 45 9.68 -15.97 -30.53
CA LYS A 45 9.36 -14.58 -30.14
C LYS A 45 9.50 -14.30 -28.64
N GLN A 46 9.62 -15.33 -27.81
CA GLN A 46 9.71 -15.23 -26.35
C GLN A 46 11.07 -15.62 -25.77
N VAL A 47 12.10 -15.90 -26.57
CA VAL A 47 13.44 -16.29 -26.10
C VAL A 47 14.49 -15.55 -26.93
N ASP A 48 15.21 -14.60 -26.32
CA ASP A 48 16.41 -13.99 -26.89
C ASP A 48 17.62 -14.80 -26.43
N VAL A 49 18.28 -15.50 -27.36
CA VAL A 49 19.56 -16.17 -27.07
C VAL A 49 20.67 -15.13 -27.21
N GLN A 50 21.42 -14.90 -26.14
CA GLN A 50 22.58 -14.01 -26.15
C GLN A 50 23.78 -14.72 -26.79
N VAL A 51 24.75 -13.92 -27.24
CA VAL A 51 25.98 -14.40 -27.91
C VAL A 51 26.81 -15.31 -26.99
N ASP A 52 26.64 -15.19 -25.67
CA ASP A 52 27.29 -16.03 -24.64
C ASP A 52 26.55 -17.36 -24.35
N GLY A 53 25.49 -17.67 -25.11
CA GLY A 53 24.68 -18.89 -24.93
C GLY A 53 23.61 -18.78 -23.83
N SER A 54 23.50 -17.65 -23.13
CA SER A 54 22.43 -17.44 -22.15
C SER A 54 21.07 -17.18 -22.83
N GLN A 55 20.00 -17.78 -22.29
CA GLN A 55 18.64 -17.65 -22.83
C GLN A 55 17.83 -16.62 -22.01
N LYS A 56 17.37 -15.55 -22.66
CA LYS A 56 16.55 -14.50 -22.04
C LYS A 56 15.10 -14.61 -22.47
N TYR A 57 14.22 -15.04 -21.57
CA TYR A 57 12.80 -15.25 -21.88
C TYR A 57 12.00 -13.93 -21.76
N LYS A 58 11.35 -13.47 -22.85
CA LYS A 58 10.39 -12.33 -22.82
C LYS A 58 9.11 -12.75 -22.11
N THR A 59 9.08 -12.57 -20.80
CA THR A 59 7.89 -12.79 -19.97
C THR A 59 7.19 -11.46 -19.74
N VAL A 60 5.94 -11.31 -20.21
CA VAL A 60 5.11 -10.14 -19.88
C VAL A 60 3.91 -10.64 -19.08
N SER A 61 3.82 -10.24 -17.82
CA SER A 61 2.60 -10.42 -17.04
C SER A 61 1.51 -9.50 -17.62
N SER A 62 0.45 -10.10 -18.18
CA SER A 62 -0.66 -9.31 -18.72
C SER A 62 -1.52 -8.71 -17.60
N LYS A 63 -2.16 -7.55 -17.84
CA LYS A 63 -3.14 -6.96 -16.92
C LYS A 63 -4.28 -7.91 -16.53
N LYS A 64 -4.61 -8.88 -17.40
CA LYS A 64 -5.60 -9.93 -17.13
C LYS A 64 -5.08 -10.91 -16.08
N LEU A 65 -3.83 -11.33 -16.20
CA LEU A 65 -3.16 -12.25 -15.27
C LEU A 65 -2.98 -11.61 -13.88
N TRP A 66 -2.60 -10.33 -13.82
CA TRP A 66 -2.53 -9.59 -12.54
C TRP A 66 -3.88 -9.45 -11.85
N LYS A 67 -4.94 -9.14 -12.58
CA LYS A 67 -6.31 -9.12 -12.02
C LYS A 67 -6.79 -10.49 -11.55
N GLN A 68 -6.30 -11.56 -12.19
CA GLN A 68 -6.58 -12.93 -11.77
C GLN A 68 -5.85 -13.20 -10.46
N TYR A 69 -4.55 -12.91 -10.38
CA TYR A 69 -3.76 -12.98 -9.14
C TYR A 69 -4.39 -12.21 -7.96
N GLU A 70 -4.82 -10.96 -8.16
CA GLU A 70 -5.47 -10.18 -7.10
C GLU A 70 -6.75 -10.85 -6.56
N LYS A 71 -7.46 -11.62 -7.41
CA LYS A 71 -8.70 -12.31 -7.06
C LYS A 71 -8.50 -13.76 -6.63
N SER A 72 -7.34 -14.34 -6.95
CA SER A 72 -7.06 -15.74 -6.69
C SER A 72 -6.89 -15.98 -5.20
N ASP A 73 -7.51 -17.07 -4.75
CA ASP A 73 -7.10 -17.71 -3.51
C ASP A 73 -5.70 -18.33 -3.69
N PRO A 74 -4.97 -18.62 -2.61
CA PRO A 74 -3.71 -19.35 -2.70
C PRO A 74 -3.96 -20.83 -3.00
N ALA A 75 -2.99 -21.46 -3.66
CA ALA A 75 -2.96 -22.90 -3.88
C ALA A 75 -2.89 -23.67 -2.55
N ASP A 76 -3.50 -24.85 -2.51
CA ASP A 76 -3.37 -25.77 -1.37
C ASP A 76 -1.92 -26.23 -1.24
N ILE A 77 -1.50 -26.58 -0.02
CA ILE A 77 -0.12 -27.02 0.21
C ILE A 77 -0.12 -28.50 0.56
N ILE A 78 0.66 -29.27 -0.19
CA ILE A 78 0.94 -30.67 0.12
C ILE A 78 2.27 -30.72 0.86
N THR A 79 2.21 -31.10 2.14
CA THR A 79 3.39 -31.23 3.01
C THR A 79 3.26 -32.49 3.84
N GLY A 80 4.39 -33.07 4.24
CA GLY A 80 4.40 -34.13 5.25
C GLY A 80 3.88 -33.66 6.61
N ASN A 81 3.34 -34.60 7.39
CA ASN A 81 2.98 -34.46 8.80
C ASN A 81 3.77 -35.49 9.63
N PRO A 82 4.94 -35.12 10.19
CA PRO A 82 5.79 -36.03 10.95
C PRO A 82 5.13 -36.65 12.20
N ASP A 83 4.08 -36.00 12.71
CA ASP A 83 3.33 -36.42 13.90
C ASP A 83 2.09 -37.27 13.54
N ALA A 84 1.89 -37.58 12.26
CA ALA A 84 0.77 -38.42 11.84
C ALA A 84 0.90 -39.83 12.43
N LYS A 85 -0.21 -40.36 12.94
CA LYS A 85 -0.28 -41.73 13.46
C LYS A 85 0.10 -42.78 12.41
N LYS A 86 -0.21 -42.51 11.14
CA LYS A 86 0.10 -43.37 10.01
C LYS A 86 1.42 -42.97 9.38
N GLN A 87 2.34 -43.92 9.27
CA GLN A 87 3.63 -43.72 8.63
C GLN A 87 3.50 -43.95 7.12
N GLU A 88 3.68 -42.91 6.31
CA GLU A 88 3.55 -42.96 4.85
C GLU A 88 4.55 -42.00 4.19
N THR A 89 5.03 -42.34 3.00
CA THR A 89 6.01 -41.50 2.30
C THR A 89 5.59 -41.28 0.85
N ALA A 90 5.67 -40.05 0.35
CA ALA A 90 5.62 -39.77 -1.08
C ALA A 90 7.03 -39.44 -1.59
N ILE A 91 7.35 -39.86 -2.82
CA ILE A 91 8.62 -39.53 -3.48
C ILE A 91 8.35 -38.53 -4.60
N VAL A 92 9.10 -37.42 -4.58
CA VAL A 92 9.06 -36.38 -5.60
C VAL A 92 10.45 -36.22 -6.21
N PHE A 93 10.57 -36.28 -7.53
CA PHE A 93 11.80 -35.96 -8.24
C PHE A 93 11.70 -34.54 -8.79
N ALA A 94 12.62 -33.65 -8.41
CA ALA A 94 12.65 -32.28 -8.92
C ALA A 94 13.69 -32.15 -10.03
N GLY A 95 13.28 -31.62 -11.19
CA GLY A 95 14.16 -31.52 -12.35
C GLY A 95 14.27 -32.82 -13.17
N LEU A 96 15.23 -32.82 -14.10
CA LEU A 96 15.71 -33.98 -14.84
C LEU A 96 17.24 -33.95 -14.84
N SER A 97 17.88 -35.12 -14.78
CA SER A 97 19.33 -35.24 -15.00
C SER A 97 19.67 -34.90 -16.45
N GLU A 98 20.88 -34.37 -16.68
CA GLU A 98 21.40 -34.15 -18.03
C GLU A 98 21.69 -35.47 -18.76
N SER A 99 21.90 -36.55 -18.01
CA SER A 99 22.03 -37.90 -18.55
C SER A 99 20.63 -38.51 -18.73
N SER A 100 20.23 -38.73 -19.99
CA SER A 100 19.01 -39.46 -20.33
C SER A 100 19.01 -40.87 -19.73
N GLU A 101 20.15 -41.54 -19.77
CA GLU A 101 20.36 -42.87 -19.18
C GLU A 101 20.08 -42.88 -17.67
N THR A 102 20.47 -41.84 -16.95
CA THR A 102 20.18 -41.72 -15.50
C THR A 102 18.69 -41.59 -15.25
N ASN A 103 17.99 -40.78 -16.05
CA ASN A 103 16.54 -40.59 -15.95
C ASN A 103 15.78 -41.91 -16.23
N GLU A 104 16.22 -42.67 -17.23
CA GLU A 104 15.67 -43.98 -17.59
C GLU A 104 15.93 -45.03 -16.49
N LYS A 105 17.14 -45.10 -15.93
CA LYS A 105 17.47 -46.00 -14.80
C LYS A 105 16.57 -45.74 -13.59
N ILE A 106 16.38 -44.47 -13.22
CA ILE A 106 15.48 -44.09 -12.11
C ILE A 106 14.06 -44.57 -12.39
N LEU A 107 13.57 -44.36 -13.61
CA LEU A 107 12.25 -44.81 -14.01
C LEU A 107 12.10 -46.34 -13.92
N ASP A 108 13.11 -47.09 -14.34
CA ASP A 108 13.12 -48.55 -14.25
C ASP A 108 13.16 -49.06 -12.81
N TYR A 109 13.90 -48.41 -11.91
CA TYR A 109 13.86 -48.74 -10.48
C TYR A 109 12.45 -48.56 -9.90
N LEU A 110 11.73 -47.51 -10.30
CA LEU A 110 10.35 -47.29 -9.86
C LEU A 110 9.38 -48.34 -10.43
N LYS A 111 9.53 -48.71 -11.72
CA LYS A 111 8.75 -49.79 -12.35
C LYS A 111 8.96 -51.13 -11.63
N GLN A 112 10.22 -51.50 -11.37
CA GLN A 112 10.57 -52.72 -10.67
C GLN A 112 10.03 -52.76 -9.24
N ALA A 113 10.07 -51.61 -8.54
CA ALA A 113 9.53 -51.49 -7.20
C ALA A 113 8.00 -51.36 -7.14
N LYS A 114 7.32 -51.24 -8.30
CA LYS A 114 5.87 -50.94 -8.43
C LYS A 114 5.46 -49.68 -7.66
N ILE A 115 6.32 -48.66 -7.70
CA ILE A 115 6.13 -47.39 -6.98
C ILE A 115 5.67 -46.30 -7.95
N GLN A 116 4.66 -45.54 -7.52
CA GLN A 116 4.18 -44.33 -8.19
C GLN A 116 4.77 -43.09 -7.51
N ALA A 117 5.75 -42.47 -8.16
CA ALA A 117 6.37 -41.20 -7.77
C ALA A 117 5.80 -40.01 -8.57
N THR A 118 6.16 -38.80 -8.14
CA THR A 118 5.83 -37.55 -8.86
C THR A 118 7.09 -36.91 -9.41
N PHE A 119 7.10 -36.54 -10.68
CA PHE A 119 8.20 -35.81 -11.32
C PHE A 119 7.79 -34.34 -11.50
N ALA A 120 8.43 -33.45 -10.75
CA ALA A 120 8.30 -32.00 -10.87
C ALA A 120 9.30 -31.48 -11.91
N ILE A 121 8.82 -31.21 -13.13
CA ILE A 121 9.70 -30.98 -14.29
C ILE A 121 9.66 -29.51 -14.74
N PRO A 122 10.81 -28.86 -14.96
CA PRO A 122 10.88 -27.55 -15.56
C PRO A 122 10.29 -27.56 -16.97
N ALA A 123 9.46 -26.57 -17.29
CA ALA A 123 8.78 -26.55 -18.59
C ALA A 123 9.73 -26.52 -19.79
N ALA A 124 10.90 -25.87 -19.65
CA ALA A 124 11.96 -25.89 -20.67
C ALA A 124 12.51 -27.32 -20.90
N ARG A 125 12.85 -28.03 -19.82
CA ARG A 125 13.38 -29.40 -19.90
C ARG A 125 12.34 -30.42 -20.37
N ALA A 126 11.07 -30.25 -20.01
CA ALA A 126 9.98 -31.10 -20.51
C ALA A 126 9.85 -31.08 -22.04
N ARG A 127 10.11 -29.92 -22.65
CA ARG A 127 10.05 -29.72 -24.10
C ARG A 127 11.21 -30.38 -24.83
N GLU A 128 12.40 -30.37 -24.24
CA GLU A 128 13.59 -31.03 -24.76
C GLU A 128 13.50 -32.56 -24.65
N ASN A 129 12.63 -33.07 -23.76
CA ASN A 129 12.56 -34.48 -23.40
C ASN A 129 11.14 -35.07 -23.60
N ASP A 130 10.46 -34.71 -24.69
CA ASP A 130 9.05 -35.09 -24.92
C ASP A 130 8.81 -36.62 -24.93
N GLY A 131 9.81 -37.40 -25.38
CA GLY A 131 9.81 -38.86 -25.33
C GLY A 131 9.75 -39.39 -23.90
N PHE A 132 10.62 -38.88 -23.02
CA PHE A 132 10.65 -39.26 -21.61
C PHE A 132 9.36 -38.87 -20.89
N ILE A 133 8.77 -37.70 -21.20
CA ILE A 133 7.47 -37.29 -20.65
C ILE A 133 6.36 -38.29 -21.01
N LYS A 134 6.33 -38.80 -22.25
CA LYS A 134 5.37 -39.84 -22.66
C LYS A 134 5.59 -41.14 -21.90
N GLU A 135 6.85 -41.51 -21.67
CA GLU A 135 7.20 -42.73 -20.94
C GLU A 135 6.83 -42.66 -19.45
N LEU A 136 7.07 -41.53 -18.78
CA LEU A 136 6.62 -41.28 -17.41
C LEU A 136 5.10 -41.48 -17.27
N LYS A 137 4.32 -41.00 -18.26
CA LYS A 137 2.87 -41.20 -18.26
C LYS A 137 2.48 -42.67 -18.49
N LYS A 138 3.12 -43.34 -19.46
CA LYS A 138 2.85 -44.75 -19.78
C LYS A 138 3.14 -45.68 -18.61
N SER A 139 4.16 -45.36 -17.81
CA SER A 139 4.56 -46.09 -16.61
C SER A 139 3.75 -45.71 -15.35
N GLY A 140 2.73 -44.86 -15.48
CA GLY A 140 1.83 -44.49 -14.39
C GLY A 140 2.37 -43.43 -13.42
N GLN A 141 3.54 -42.83 -13.69
CA GLN A 141 4.11 -41.77 -12.85
C GLN A 141 3.29 -40.48 -12.94
N LYS A 142 3.35 -39.64 -11.89
CA LYS A 142 2.66 -38.35 -11.85
C LYS A 142 3.57 -37.21 -12.29
N LEU A 143 2.99 -36.16 -12.85
CA LEU A 143 3.70 -34.95 -13.28
C LEU A 143 3.29 -33.76 -12.41
N ALA A 144 4.28 -32.99 -11.99
CA ALA A 144 4.17 -31.68 -11.37
C ALA A 144 5.01 -30.66 -12.17
N GLY A 145 4.71 -29.37 -12.03
CA GLY A 145 5.52 -28.29 -12.57
C GLY A 145 6.71 -27.99 -11.67
N ASN A 146 7.81 -27.55 -12.25
CA ASN A 146 8.97 -27.03 -11.53
C ASN A 146 9.46 -25.72 -12.17
N GLY A 147 8.55 -24.75 -12.28
CA GLY A 147 8.83 -23.46 -12.92
C GLY A 147 9.11 -23.56 -14.42
N LEU A 148 9.61 -22.46 -15.01
CA LEU A 148 10.01 -22.44 -16.41
C LEU A 148 11.36 -23.16 -16.58
N THR A 149 12.28 -22.87 -15.66
CA THR A 149 13.67 -23.35 -15.67
C THR A 149 14.03 -24.22 -14.47
N GLY A 150 13.26 -24.16 -13.37
CA GLY A 150 13.56 -24.87 -12.12
C GLY A 150 14.47 -24.10 -11.18
N THR A 151 14.91 -22.90 -11.58
CA THR A 151 15.81 -22.03 -10.81
C THR A 151 15.10 -20.79 -10.26
N GLU A 152 13.78 -20.69 -10.43
CA GLU A 152 13.01 -19.56 -9.92
C GLU A 152 13.04 -19.51 -8.38
N THR A 153 13.41 -18.36 -7.83
CA THR A 153 13.55 -18.12 -6.39
C THR A 153 12.59 -17.05 -5.89
N ALA A 154 12.50 -16.90 -4.57
CA ALA A 154 11.70 -15.85 -3.91
C ALA A 154 12.22 -14.43 -4.15
N SER A 155 13.43 -14.26 -4.69
CA SER A 155 14.02 -12.94 -4.98
C SER A 155 13.49 -12.32 -6.28
N LEU A 156 12.76 -13.08 -7.10
CA LEU A 156 12.10 -12.54 -8.29
C LEU A 156 10.91 -11.66 -7.91
N SER A 157 10.68 -10.59 -8.67
CA SER A 157 9.48 -9.77 -8.51
C SER A 157 8.21 -10.60 -8.71
N ALA A 158 7.13 -10.20 -8.03
CA ALA A 158 5.82 -10.84 -8.13
C ALA A 158 5.33 -10.92 -9.59
N ALA A 159 5.59 -9.89 -10.39
CA ALA A 159 5.19 -9.85 -11.80
C ALA A 159 6.01 -10.82 -12.66
N SER A 160 7.33 -10.86 -12.47
CA SER A 160 8.26 -11.76 -13.17
C SER A 160 7.94 -13.22 -12.86
N LEU A 161 7.80 -13.56 -11.57
CA LEU A 161 7.46 -14.91 -11.14
C LEU A 161 6.10 -15.35 -11.67
N LEU A 162 5.06 -14.51 -11.55
CA LEU A 162 3.73 -14.79 -12.09
C LEU A 162 3.74 -15.00 -13.62
N GLY A 163 4.53 -14.20 -14.35
CA GLY A 163 4.72 -14.34 -15.79
C GLY A 163 5.40 -15.66 -16.18
N LYS A 164 6.50 -16.00 -15.50
CA LYS A 164 7.23 -17.26 -15.69
C LYS A 164 6.38 -18.48 -15.37
N LEU A 165 5.64 -18.47 -14.26
CA LEU A 165 4.73 -19.56 -13.88
C LEU A 165 3.60 -19.76 -14.90
N ASN A 166 3.03 -18.67 -15.43
CA ASN A 166 1.98 -18.76 -16.46
C ASN A 166 2.52 -19.33 -17.78
N LEU A 167 3.74 -18.96 -18.17
CA LEU A 167 4.40 -19.54 -19.35
C LEU A 167 4.71 -21.02 -19.11
N ALA A 168 5.30 -21.34 -17.96
CA ALA A 168 5.60 -22.71 -17.56
C ALA A 168 4.37 -23.61 -17.61
N GLN A 169 3.23 -23.16 -17.06
CA GLN A 169 1.99 -23.92 -17.06
C GLN A 169 1.49 -24.20 -18.47
N LYS A 170 1.52 -23.21 -19.36
CA LYS A 170 1.09 -23.38 -20.75
C LYS A 170 1.99 -24.36 -21.50
N THR A 171 3.31 -24.20 -21.37
CA THR A 171 4.28 -25.07 -22.04
C THR A 171 4.18 -26.50 -21.53
N LEU A 172 4.22 -26.70 -20.21
CA LEU A 172 4.14 -28.03 -19.61
C LEU A 172 2.78 -28.70 -19.89
N GLY A 173 1.70 -27.92 -19.93
CA GLY A 173 0.37 -28.44 -20.29
C GLY A 173 0.30 -28.93 -21.74
N GLN A 174 1.00 -28.26 -22.65
CA GLN A 174 1.11 -28.69 -24.05
C GLN A 174 1.94 -29.97 -24.19
N GLU A 175 3.12 -30.03 -23.57
CA GLU A 175 4.01 -31.20 -23.67
C GLU A 175 3.40 -32.43 -23.00
N SER A 176 2.74 -32.26 -21.85
CA SER A 176 2.07 -33.35 -21.15
C SER A 176 0.68 -33.70 -21.69
N ARG A 177 0.12 -32.90 -22.61
CA ARG A 177 -1.26 -32.98 -23.12
C ARG A 177 -2.33 -33.02 -22.03
N GLN A 178 -2.05 -32.44 -20.87
CA GLN A 178 -2.98 -32.34 -19.73
C GLN A 178 -2.60 -31.14 -18.86
N GLN A 179 -3.55 -30.58 -18.12
CA GLN A 179 -3.21 -29.52 -17.16
C GLN A 179 -2.49 -30.11 -15.94
N VAL A 180 -1.31 -29.59 -15.63
CA VAL A 180 -0.56 -29.98 -14.44
C VAL A 180 -1.04 -29.17 -13.24
N LYS A 181 -1.56 -29.86 -12.22
CA LYS A 181 -2.21 -29.20 -11.07
C LYS A 181 -1.26 -28.95 -9.90
N GLN A 182 -0.10 -29.59 -9.89
CA GLN A 182 0.86 -29.54 -8.79
C GLN A 182 2.11 -28.77 -9.22
N LEU A 183 2.70 -27.99 -8.31
CA LEU A 183 3.91 -27.21 -8.54
C LEU A 183 4.89 -27.42 -7.38
N TYR A 184 6.17 -27.64 -7.69
CA TYR A 184 7.26 -27.53 -6.73
C TYR A 184 8.20 -26.42 -7.16
N LEU A 185 8.44 -25.46 -6.27
CA LEU A 185 9.59 -24.56 -6.31
C LEU A 185 10.06 -24.37 -4.86
N PRO A 186 11.35 -24.11 -4.62
CA PRO A 186 11.89 -23.85 -3.28
C PRO A 186 11.51 -22.44 -2.79
N ILE A 187 10.23 -22.09 -2.90
CA ILE A 187 9.64 -20.81 -2.51
C ILE A 187 8.50 -21.11 -1.54
N SER A 188 8.57 -20.52 -0.34
CA SER A 188 7.59 -20.76 0.72
C SER A 188 7.05 -19.46 1.31
N ASN A 189 6.33 -18.70 0.48
CA ASN A 189 5.59 -17.51 0.91
C ASN A 189 4.16 -17.47 0.33
N LEU A 190 3.29 -16.68 0.96
CA LEU A 190 1.87 -16.59 0.61
C LEU A 190 1.67 -15.99 -0.80
N SER A 191 2.47 -15.00 -1.16
CA SER A 191 2.42 -14.37 -2.47
C SER A 191 2.62 -15.39 -3.60
N PHE A 192 3.58 -16.30 -3.44
CA PHE A 192 3.85 -17.38 -4.38
C PHE A 192 2.68 -18.36 -4.51
N TYR A 193 2.04 -18.77 -3.42
CA TYR A 193 0.90 -19.69 -3.50
C TYR A 193 -0.31 -19.07 -4.20
N LYS A 194 -0.52 -17.75 -4.05
CA LYS A 194 -1.50 -17.03 -4.88
C LYS A 194 -1.12 -17.02 -6.34
N MET A 195 0.15 -16.81 -6.67
CA MET A 195 0.62 -16.84 -8.05
C MET A 195 0.41 -18.23 -8.66
N ALA A 196 0.78 -19.29 -7.94
CA ALA A 196 0.56 -20.67 -8.36
C ALA A 196 -0.91 -20.92 -8.74
N GLN A 197 -1.85 -20.55 -7.86
CA GLN A 197 -3.29 -20.67 -8.15
C GLN A 197 -3.71 -19.81 -9.34
N ALA A 198 -3.25 -18.55 -9.41
CA ALA A 198 -3.56 -17.62 -10.48
C ALA A 198 -3.10 -18.13 -11.85
N THR A 199 -2.04 -18.93 -11.90
CA THR A 199 -1.53 -19.56 -13.12
C THR A 199 -2.09 -20.95 -13.36
N GLY A 200 -2.93 -21.48 -12.46
CA GLY A 200 -3.64 -22.75 -12.65
C GLY A 200 -2.98 -23.98 -12.01
N TYR A 201 -2.04 -23.78 -11.08
CA TYR A 201 -1.55 -24.80 -10.16
C TYR A 201 -2.41 -24.78 -8.89
N GLU A 202 -3.16 -25.85 -8.67
CA GLU A 202 -4.10 -25.98 -7.53
C GLU A 202 -3.38 -26.35 -6.22
N GLN A 203 -2.20 -26.97 -6.34
CA GLN A 203 -1.45 -27.51 -5.22
C GLN A 203 0.03 -27.18 -5.34
N VAL A 204 0.66 -26.79 -4.23
CA VAL A 204 2.10 -26.59 -4.13
C VAL A 204 2.72 -27.62 -3.20
N ILE A 205 3.78 -28.26 -3.67
CA ILE A 205 4.53 -29.28 -2.95
C ILE A 205 5.54 -28.59 -2.05
N ALA A 206 5.51 -28.88 -0.75
CA ALA A 206 6.41 -28.30 0.23
C ALA A 206 6.99 -29.42 1.12
N PRO A 207 8.13 -30.03 0.74
CA PRO A 207 8.84 -30.97 1.61
C PRO A 207 9.45 -30.25 2.82
N LYS A 208 9.87 -31.01 3.84
CA LYS A 208 10.72 -30.49 4.91
C LYS A 208 12.16 -30.36 4.39
N ASP A 209 12.92 -29.39 4.91
CA ASP A 209 14.28 -29.13 4.44
C ASP A 209 15.19 -30.37 4.57
N ASN A 210 15.07 -31.10 5.70
CA ASN A 210 15.81 -32.35 5.93
C ASN A 210 15.38 -33.52 5.03
N ASP A 211 14.30 -33.37 4.24
CA ASP A 211 13.78 -34.38 3.31
C ASP A 211 14.06 -34.03 1.84
N VAL A 212 14.77 -32.92 1.60
CA VAL A 212 15.26 -32.54 0.28
C VAL A 212 16.66 -33.13 0.11
N LEU A 213 16.76 -34.12 -0.78
CA LEU A 213 17.94 -34.92 -1.02
C LEU A 213 18.55 -34.61 -2.39
N ASP A 214 19.86 -34.72 -2.48
CA ASP A 214 20.66 -34.65 -3.70
C ASP A 214 21.87 -35.61 -3.58
N ARG A 215 22.75 -35.62 -4.59
CA ARG A 215 23.95 -36.47 -4.60
C ARG A 215 24.91 -36.26 -3.41
N THR A 216 24.85 -35.10 -2.77
CA THR A 216 25.71 -34.72 -1.64
C THR A 216 25.12 -35.11 -0.29
N SER A 217 23.84 -35.47 -0.26
CA SER A 217 23.11 -35.76 0.98
C SER A 217 23.65 -36.97 1.73
N PHE A 218 24.17 -37.97 1.01
CA PHE A 218 24.71 -39.19 1.61
C PHE A 218 25.95 -39.69 0.86
N LYS A 219 26.90 -40.27 1.61
CA LYS A 219 28.11 -40.91 1.05
C LYS A 219 28.00 -42.42 0.92
N THR A 220 27.13 -43.05 1.70
CA THR A 220 27.05 -44.51 1.81
C THR A 220 25.61 -45.00 1.86
N LYS A 221 25.39 -46.24 1.42
CA LYS A 221 24.12 -46.95 1.56
C LYS A 221 23.64 -47.01 3.02
N THR A 222 24.56 -47.16 3.97
CA THR A 222 24.25 -47.20 5.41
C THR A 222 23.67 -45.86 5.87
N ALA A 223 24.23 -44.74 5.44
CA ALA A 223 23.71 -43.41 5.80
C ALA A 223 22.28 -43.20 5.28
N VAL A 224 21.97 -43.66 4.06
CA VAL A 224 20.60 -43.65 3.52
C VAL A 224 19.66 -44.50 4.39
N SER A 225 20.09 -45.71 4.79
CA SER A 225 19.29 -46.57 5.67
C SER A 225 19.04 -45.93 7.05
N THR A 226 20.03 -45.26 7.62
CA THR A 226 19.90 -44.53 8.90
C THR A 226 18.95 -43.34 8.78
N TYR A 227 18.99 -42.59 7.67
CA TYR A 227 18.00 -41.54 7.42
C TYR A 227 16.58 -42.11 7.37
N VAL A 228 16.38 -43.21 6.62
CA VAL A 228 15.06 -43.84 6.49
C VAL A 228 14.53 -44.35 7.84
N SER A 229 15.39 -44.85 8.74
CA SER A 229 14.97 -45.31 10.08
C SER A 229 14.48 -44.22 11.02
N HIS A 230 14.78 -42.96 10.74
CA HIS A 230 14.30 -41.83 11.51
C HIS A 230 13.05 -41.17 10.91
N LEU A 231 12.50 -41.71 9.81
CA LEU A 231 11.28 -41.17 9.21
C LEU A 231 10.08 -41.54 10.06
N THR A 232 9.40 -40.54 10.62
CA THR A 232 8.12 -40.71 11.33
C THR A 232 6.96 -40.05 10.58
N GLY A 233 5.75 -40.56 10.80
CA GLY A 233 4.52 -40.01 10.24
C GLY A 233 4.50 -39.94 8.71
N GLN A 234 3.86 -38.90 8.18
CA GLN A 234 3.77 -38.65 6.75
C GLN A 234 4.94 -37.79 6.27
N ARG A 235 5.67 -38.23 5.23
CA ARG A 235 6.85 -37.53 4.68
C ARG A 235 6.76 -37.35 3.16
N ILE A 236 7.38 -36.28 2.66
CA ILE A 236 7.63 -36.06 1.23
C ILE A 236 9.14 -36.05 1.07
N ILE A 237 9.69 -37.13 0.50
CA ILE A 237 11.11 -37.19 0.16
C ILE A 237 11.27 -36.61 -1.23
N LEU A 238 11.96 -35.49 -1.33
CA LEU A 238 12.24 -34.84 -2.60
C LEU A 238 13.67 -35.15 -3.02
N VAL A 239 13.87 -35.69 -4.22
CA VAL A 239 15.20 -35.97 -4.78
C VAL A 239 15.44 -35.00 -5.93
N ASN A 240 16.46 -34.14 -5.80
CA ASN A 240 16.81 -33.18 -6.82
C ASN A 240 17.69 -33.84 -7.90
N LEU A 241 17.17 -33.88 -9.13
CA LEU A 241 17.82 -34.45 -10.31
C LEU A 241 18.58 -33.40 -11.13
N ALA A 242 18.17 -32.13 -11.05
CA ALA A 242 18.81 -31.04 -11.76
C ALA A 242 20.02 -30.56 -10.94
N GLN A 243 21.22 -30.59 -11.53
CA GLN A 243 22.41 -30.03 -10.88
C GLN A 243 22.15 -28.57 -10.49
N VAL A 244 22.16 -28.28 -9.19
CA VAL A 244 22.38 -26.94 -8.69
C VAL A 244 23.64 -27.04 -7.84
N LYS A 245 24.74 -26.43 -8.31
CA LYS A 245 25.78 -25.95 -7.39
C LYS A 245 25.04 -25.08 -6.36
N GLN A 246 24.90 -25.56 -5.14
CA GLN A 246 24.55 -24.72 -4.00
C GLN A 246 25.43 -23.47 -4.05
N PRO A 247 24.92 -22.26 -3.78
CA PRO A 247 25.77 -21.09 -3.69
C PRO A 247 26.86 -21.37 -2.65
N VAL A 248 28.11 -21.25 -3.09
CA VAL A 248 29.27 -21.20 -2.21
C VAL A 248 28.98 -20.09 -1.20
N HIS A 249 29.17 -20.39 0.09
CA HIS A 249 29.21 -19.37 1.14
C HIS A 249 30.02 -18.19 0.61
N GLN A 250 29.40 -17.00 0.55
CA GLN A 250 30.16 -15.78 0.33
C GLN A 250 31.13 -15.64 1.51
N GLU A 251 32.36 -16.07 1.32
CA GLU A 251 33.47 -15.53 2.09
C GLU A 251 33.45 -14.00 1.93
N PRO A 252 33.78 -13.26 3.00
CA PRO A 252 33.77 -11.81 2.97
C PRO A 252 34.62 -11.32 1.80
N THR A 253 34.07 -10.33 1.09
CA THR A 253 34.65 -9.71 -0.09
C THR A 253 36.05 -9.20 0.24
N ILE A 254 37.09 -9.88 -0.23
CA ILE A 254 38.44 -9.32 -0.26
C ILE A 254 38.40 -8.19 -1.28
N VAL A 255 38.70 -6.99 -0.81
CA VAL A 255 38.84 -5.77 -1.60
C VAL A 255 39.90 -6.00 -2.68
N ALA A 256 39.56 -5.65 -3.92
CA ALA A 256 40.48 -5.71 -5.05
C ALA A 256 41.71 -4.80 -4.80
N ALA A 257 42.89 -5.41 -4.72
CA ALA A 257 44.13 -4.72 -5.03
C ALA A 257 44.33 -4.69 -6.56
N LYS A 258 44.89 -3.58 -7.05
CA LYS A 258 45.16 -3.24 -8.46
C LYS A 258 46.01 -4.29 -9.23
N PRO A 259 45.98 -4.27 -10.58
CA PRO A 259 46.39 -5.39 -11.43
C PRO A 259 47.89 -5.41 -11.75
N ALA A 260 48.43 -6.62 -11.93
CA ALA A 260 49.63 -6.92 -12.73
C ALA A 260 49.37 -8.28 -13.43
N LEU A 261 49.26 -8.32 -14.77
CA LEU A 261 50.32 -8.54 -15.78
C LEU A 261 50.97 -9.94 -15.73
N ASP A 262 50.62 -10.73 -16.76
CA ASP A 262 51.19 -11.96 -17.33
C ASP A 262 52.45 -12.59 -16.70
N LYS A 263 52.39 -13.93 -16.48
CA LYS A 263 53.13 -14.96 -17.25
C LYS A 263 52.93 -16.39 -16.68
N GLN A 264 52.65 -17.29 -17.61
CA GLN A 264 52.83 -18.75 -17.71
C GLN A 264 53.22 -19.65 -16.50
N ALA A 265 52.51 -20.80 -16.49
CA ALA A 265 52.94 -22.19 -16.31
C ALA A 265 53.84 -22.59 -15.12
N SER A 266 53.23 -23.36 -14.20
CA SER A 266 53.79 -24.65 -13.76
C SER A 266 52.77 -25.43 -12.94
N LEU A 267 52.52 -26.67 -13.40
CA LEU A 267 51.77 -27.72 -12.74
C LEU A 267 52.28 -27.98 -11.33
N ASN A 268 51.37 -28.20 -10.38
CA ASN A 268 51.65 -29.05 -9.23
C ASN A 268 50.38 -29.81 -8.83
N ASP A 269 50.33 -31.09 -9.22
CA ASP A 269 49.26 -32.03 -8.89
C ASP A 269 49.32 -32.39 -7.40
N GLN A 270 48.66 -31.60 -6.56
CA GLN A 270 48.19 -32.11 -5.27
C GLN A 270 46.86 -32.85 -5.49
N LYS A 271 46.93 -34.18 -5.48
CA LYS A 271 45.79 -35.10 -5.37
C LYS A 271 44.88 -34.64 -4.23
N SER A 272 43.82 -33.90 -4.57
CA SER A 272 42.68 -33.74 -3.67
C SER A 272 41.97 -35.09 -3.61
N THR A 273 41.87 -35.64 -2.40
CA THR A 273 41.03 -36.79 -2.11
C THR A 273 39.58 -36.42 -2.42
N LYS A 274 39.12 -36.73 -3.65
CA LYS A 274 37.72 -36.59 -4.04
C LYS A 274 36.86 -37.36 -3.02
N LYS A 275 36.08 -36.62 -2.22
CA LYS A 275 35.03 -37.18 -1.37
C LYS A 275 34.10 -38.02 -2.27
N GLN A 276 33.94 -39.30 -1.94
CA GLN A 276 33.01 -40.22 -2.61
C GLN A 276 31.57 -39.72 -2.39
N GLU A 277 30.94 -39.21 -3.44
CA GLU A 277 29.51 -38.85 -3.51
C GLU A 277 28.74 -39.99 -4.19
N LEU A 278 27.46 -40.17 -3.86
CA LEU A 278 26.60 -41.15 -4.54
C LEU A 278 25.96 -40.51 -5.78
N ASP A 279 26.01 -41.20 -6.92
CA ASP A 279 25.21 -40.78 -8.07
C ASP A 279 23.70 -40.84 -7.75
N VAL A 280 22.92 -39.98 -8.39
CA VAL A 280 21.51 -39.76 -8.01
C VAL A 280 20.63 -41.00 -8.29
N ASP A 281 20.99 -41.82 -9.27
CA ASP A 281 20.35 -43.13 -9.51
C ASP A 281 20.71 -44.14 -8.41
N GLN A 282 21.97 -44.16 -7.94
CA GLN A 282 22.39 -45.00 -6.82
C GLN A 282 21.71 -44.60 -5.50
N LEU A 283 21.63 -43.29 -5.22
CA LEU A 283 20.86 -42.74 -4.11
C LEU A 283 19.41 -43.21 -4.18
N THR A 284 18.78 -43.09 -5.34
CA THR A 284 17.40 -43.53 -5.56
C THR A 284 17.25 -45.03 -5.30
N LYS A 285 18.13 -45.86 -5.86
CA LYS A 285 18.14 -47.31 -5.64
C LYS A 285 18.23 -47.68 -4.16
N TYR A 286 19.14 -47.02 -3.42
CA TYR A 286 19.33 -47.28 -1.99
C TYR A 286 18.17 -46.78 -1.13
N LEU A 287 17.57 -45.65 -1.51
CA LEU A 287 16.38 -45.12 -0.86
C LEU A 287 15.21 -46.10 -0.99
N LEU A 288 14.91 -46.56 -2.21
CA LEU A 288 13.83 -47.52 -2.46
C LEU A 288 14.06 -48.85 -1.74
N ALA A 289 15.30 -49.36 -1.75
CA ALA A 289 15.65 -50.58 -1.03
C ALA A 289 15.48 -50.43 0.50
N SER A 290 15.84 -49.28 1.06
CA SER A 290 15.73 -49.00 2.50
C SER A 290 14.28 -48.84 2.93
N LEU A 291 13.46 -48.12 2.15
CA LEU A 291 12.01 -47.98 2.39
C LEU A 291 11.32 -49.35 2.38
N LYS A 292 11.65 -50.21 1.40
CA LYS A 292 11.14 -51.58 1.33
C LYS A 292 11.57 -52.42 2.54
N LYS A 293 12.85 -52.36 2.92
CA LYS A 293 13.40 -53.11 4.08
C LYS A 293 12.71 -52.72 5.38
N GLN A 294 12.41 -51.43 5.56
CA GLN A 294 11.77 -50.91 6.77
C GLN A 294 10.24 -50.94 6.71
N LYS A 295 9.65 -51.49 5.64
CA LYS A 295 8.19 -51.61 5.45
C LYS A 295 7.45 -50.26 5.51
N ILE A 296 8.10 -49.17 5.11
CA ILE A 296 7.48 -47.84 5.05
C ILE A 296 6.73 -47.74 3.72
N PRO A 297 5.39 -47.56 3.71
CA PRO A 297 4.61 -47.53 2.49
C PRO A 297 4.89 -46.25 1.68
N VAL A 298 5.18 -46.43 0.39
CA VAL A 298 5.28 -45.32 -0.56
C VAL A 298 3.91 -45.09 -1.21
N VAL A 299 3.31 -43.94 -0.95
CA VAL A 299 1.96 -43.58 -1.41
C VAL A 299 2.01 -42.47 -2.46
N PRO A 300 1.02 -42.42 -3.38
CA PRO A 300 0.83 -41.28 -4.26
C PRO A 300 0.70 -39.96 -3.48
N LEU A 301 1.29 -38.89 -4.01
CA LEU A 301 1.38 -37.58 -3.35
C LEU A 301 0.01 -37.01 -2.93
N ASN A 302 -1.07 -37.33 -3.66
CA ASN A 302 -2.43 -36.87 -3.35
C ASN A 302 -3.11 -37.61 -2.18
N GLN A 303 -2.50 -38.67 -1.65
CA GLN A 303 -2.95 -39.37 -0.43
C GLN A 303 -2.42 -38.72 0.85
N LEU A 304 -1.40 -37.86 0.75
CA LEU A 304 -0.90 -37.09 1.88
C LEU A 304 -1.85 -35.93 2.23
N GLY A 305 -1.82 -35.50 3.49
CA GLY A 305 -2.61 -34.38 3.98
C GLY A 305 -2.34 -33.07 3.22
N LYS A 306 -3.40 -32.30 2.99
CA LYS A 306 -3.33 -30.95 2.43
C LYS A 306 -3.54 -29.93 3.54
N LYS A 307 -2.80 -28.83 3.49
CA LYS A 307 -3.05 -27.65 4.32
C LYS A 307 -3.72 -26.58 3.48
N SER A 308 -4.83 -26.08 4.00
CA SER A 308 -5.45 -24.84 3.51
C SER A 308 -4.52 -23.65 3.77
N LEU A 309 -4.75 -22.56 3.05
CA LEU A 309 -4.08 -21.28 3.33
C LEU A 309 -4.14 -20.90 4.80
N ALA A 310 -5.33 -21.01 5.42
CA ALA A 310 -5.53 -20.56 6.78
C ALA A 310 -4.64 -21.36 7.75
N GLU A 311 -4.51 -22.67 7.54
CA GLU A 311 -3.62 -23.54 8.33
C GLU A 311 -2.15 -23.23 8.07
N TYR A 312 -1.78 -22.96 6.82
CA TYR A 312 -0.42 -22.58 6.49
C TYR A 312 -0.02 -21.20 7.04
N MET A 313 -0.89 -20.19 6.94
CA MET A 313 -0.66 -18.89 7.57
C MET A 313 -0.49 -19.05 9.07
N GLN A 314 -1.25 -19.96 9.69
CA GLN A 314 -1.12 -20.29 11.11
C GLN A 314 0.22 -20.98 11.42
N ASP A 315 0.75 -21.81 10.53
CA ASP A 315 2.08 -22.41 10.68
C ASP A 315 3.20 -21.39 10.46
N LEU A 316 3.05 -20.44 9.54
CA LEU A 316 4.01 -19.35 9.35
C LEU A 316 4.11 -18.45 10.59
N LEU A 317 3.00 -18.24 11.31
CA LEU A 317 3.01 -17.56 12.62
C LEU A 317 3.85 -18.28 13.67
N GLN A 318 4.18 -19.55 13.44
CA GLN A 318 4.86 -20.44 14.37
C GLN A 318 6.31 -20.74 13.97
N LYS A 319 6.79 -20.30 12.79
CA LYS A 319 8.16 -20.60 12.32
C LYS A 319 9.19 -19.60 12.89
N PRO A 320 10.16 -20.05 13.71
CA PRO A 320 11.20 -19.19 14.29
C PRO A 320 12.25 -18.70 13.28
N ALA A 321 12.33 -19.28 12.08
CA ALA A 321 13.38 -19.03 11.09
C ALA A 321 13.42 -17.61 10.48
N TYR A 322 12.54 -16.72 10.93
CA TYR A 322 12.52 -15.28 10.62
C TYR A 322 12.75 -14.42 11.89
N ALA A 323 13.50 -15.00 12.84
CA ALA A 323 13.57 -14.70 14.28
C ALA A 323 13.28 -13.24 14.69
N PRO A 324 12.08 -12.94 15.21
CA PRO A 324 11.82 -11.68 15.91
C PRO A 324 12.43 -11.68 17.30
N VAL A 325 12.54 -10.50 17.90
CA VAL A 325 12.72 -10.40 19.36
C VAL A 325 11.39 -10.75 20.00
N TYR A 326 11.30 -11.94 20.58
CA TYR A 326 10.13 -12.40 21.29
C TYR A 326 9.93 -11.50 22.52
N ARG A 327 8.70 -11.07 22.82
CA ARG A 327 8.37 -10.36 24.07
C ARG A 327 7.43 -11.13 25.02
N TYR A 328 6.73 -12.12 24.49
CA TYR A 328 5.80 -13.00 25.19
C TYR A 328 5.47 -14.20 24.31
N SER A 329 4.88 -15.23 24.91
CA SER A 329 4.35 -16.40 24.25
C SER A 329 2.85 -16.38 24.14
N LEU A 330 2.33 -16.96 23.06
CA LEU A 330 0.91 -16.92 22.73
C LEU A 330 0.15 -18.06 23.45
N THR A 331 0.09 -17.98 24.78
CA THR A 331 -0.61 -18.93 25.64
C THR A 331 -1.87 -18.32 26.27
N ARG A 332 -2.90 -19.15 26.46
CA ARG A 332 -4.10 -18.80 27.24
C ARG A 332 -4.01 -19.28 28.69
N LYS A 333 -3.02 -20.11 28.99
CA LYS A 333 -2.77 -20.52 30.37
C LYS A 333 -2.31 -19.29 31.11
N LYS A 334 -2.71 -19.16 32.38
CA LYS A 334 -2.20 -18.12 33.25
C LYS A 334 -0.79 -18.49 33.68
N GLU A 335 0.14 -18.44 32.74
CA GLU A 335 1.56 -18.76 32.93
C GLU A 335 2.38 -17.51 32.63
N ILE A 336 3.38 -17.21 33.46
CA ILE A 336 4.33 -16.09 33.30
C ILE A 336 5.73 -16.57 33.66
N ALA A 337 6.78 -15.96 33.11
CA ALA A 337 8.15 -16.35 33.41
C ALA A 337 8.93 -15.20 34.08
N PRO A 338 9.25 -15.26 35.38
CA PRO A 338 10.24 -14.36 35.95
C PRO A 338 11.63 -14.74 35.42
N VAL A 339 12.34 -13.75 34.89
CA VAL A 339 13.68 -13.92 34.32
C VAL A 339 14.67 -13.04 35.08
N PHE A 340 15.81 -13.61 35.44
CA PHE A 340 16.82 -12.95 36.26
C PHE A 340 18.06 -12.66 35.42
N ARG A 341 18.52 -11.43 35.43
CA ARG A 341 19.73 -10.98 34.74
C ARG A 341 20.71 -10.40 35.79
N ASP A 342 21.99 -10.38 35.45
CA ASP A 342 23.06 -9.75 36.24
C ASP A 342 23.27 -10.43 37.61
N VAL A 343 22.99 -11.73 37.71
CA VAL A 343 23.23 -12.52 38.93
C VAL A 343 24.69 -12.97 38.96
N ALA A 344 25.55 -12.13 39.51
CA ALA A 344 27.01 -12.32 39.48
C ALA A 344 27.59 -13.02 40.71
N THR A 345 26.87 -13.06 41.84
CA THR A 345 27.39 -13.59 43.12
C THR A 345 26.45 -14.61 43.77
N ALA A 346 27.03 -15.53 44.55
CA ALA A 346 26.26 -16.50 45.33
C ALA A 346 25.27 -15.83 46.30
N LYS A 347 25.62 -14.70 46.91
CA LYS A 347 24.74 -13.95 47.82
C LYS A 347 23.47 -13.46 47.13
N GLN A 348 23.61 -12.90 45.92
CA GLN A 348 22.47 -12.44 45.11
C GLN A 348 21.58 -13.64 44.74
N TYR A 349 22.19 -14.73 44.27
CA TYR A 349 21.47 -15.95 43.93
C TYR A 349 20.70 -16.54 45.11
N GLN A 350 21.30 -16.63 46.30
CA GLN A 350 20.60 -17.14 47.50
C GLN A 350 19.39 -16.29 47.89
N ALA A 351 19.47 -14.97 47.72
CA ALA A 351 18.33 -14.08 47.98
C ALA A 351 17.16 -14.33 47.01
N ILE A 352 17.45 -14.52 45.72
CA ILE A 352 16.47 -14.87 44.69
C ILE A 352 15.86 -16.24 44.97
N LYS A 353 16.71 -17.24 45.23
CA LYS A 353 16.31 -18.63 45.54
C LYS A 353 15.36 -18.67 46.75
N LYS A 354 15.66 -17.91 47.81
CA LYS A 354 14.81 -17.83 49.00
C LYS A 354 13.41 -17.26 48.68
N ALA A 355 13.33 -16.22 47.85
CA ALA A 355 12.06 -15.64 47.42
C ALA A 355 11.25 -16.61 46.55
N LEU A 356 11.89 -17.27 45.58
CA LEU A 356 11.23 -18.26 44.73
C LEU A 356 10.71 -19.46 45.52
N LYS A 357 11.50 -19.99 46.46
CA LYS A 357 11.07 -21.12 47.33
C LYS A 357 9.87 -20.77 48.20
N LYS A 358 9.82 -19.54 48.74
CA LYS A 358 8.72 -19.07 49.61
C LYS A 358 7.35 -19.19 48.94
N ASP A 359 7.27 -18.89 47.65
CA ASP A 359 6.02 -18.88 46.88
C ASP A 359 5.87 -20.06 45.92
N GLN A 360 6.70 -21.12 46.07
CA GLN A 360 6.73 -22.29 45.19
C GLN A 360 6.87 -21.91 43.70
N ALA A 361 7.62 -20.85 43.44
CA ALA A 361 7.83 -20.28 42.13
C ALA A 361 9.10 -20.84 41.45
N THR A 362 9.13 -20.76 40.12
CA THR A 362 10.32 -21.06 39.30
C THR A 362 10.68 -19.86 38.44
N GLY A 363 11.83 -19.90 37.78
CA GLY A 363 12.32 -18.85 36.89
C GLY A 363 13.55 -19.27 36.11
N SER A 364 14.02 -18.36 35.26
CA SER A 364 15.13 -18.59 34.34
C SER A 364 16.23 -17.55 34.55
N PHE A 365 17.48 -18.01 34.66
CA PHE A 365 18.65 -17.19 34.91
C PHE A 365 19.40 -16.95 33.60
N PHE A 366 19.44 -15.69 33.17
CA PHE A 366 20.21 -15.26 32.03
C PHE A 366 21.61 -14.89 32.48
N VAL A 367 22.60 -15.63 31.97
CA VAL A 367 24.01 -15.51 32.34
C VAL A 367 24.84 -15.03 31.16
N ASP A 368 25.97 -14.42 31.46
CA ASP A 368 26.93 -13.91 30.49
C ASP A 368 28.32 -14.51 30.73
N SER A 369 29.31 -14.07 29.95
CA SER A 369 30.70 -14.53 30.06
C SER A 369 31.36 -14.19 31.40
N LYS A 370 30.84 -13.23 32.18
CA LYS A 370 31.37 -12.83 33.49
C LYS A 370 30.80 -13.64 34.65
N THR A 371 29.65 -14.30 34.46
CA THR A 371 29.01 -15.08 35.52
C THR A 371 29.88 -16.27 35.92
N PRO A 372 30.32 -16.46 37.18
CA PRO A 372 31.25 -17.55 37.54
C PRO A 372 30.69 -18.96 37.24
N LEU A 373 31.53 -19.88 36.72
CA LEU A 373 31.12 -21.26 36.42
C LEU A 373 30.63 -22.02 37.66
N SER A 374 31.19 -21.73 38.84
CA SER A 374 30.73 -22.28 40.12
C SER A 374 29.27 -21.93 40.40
N LEU A 375 28.86 -20.70 40.09
CA LEU A 375 27.50 -20.23 40.24
C LEU A 375 26.56 -20.86 39.19
N VAL A 376 27.00 -20.96 37.94
CA VAL A 376 26.27 -21.65 36.86
C VAL A 376 25.97 -23.11 37.25
N LYS A 377 26.97 -23.83 37.78
CA LYS A 377 26.81 -25.20 38.30
C LYS A 377 25.81 -25.27 39.44
N GLN A 378 25.87 -24.33 40.38
CA GLN A 378 24.94 -24.25 41.50
C GLN A 378 23.48 -24.04 41.04
N ILE A 379 23.26 -23.07 40.14
CA ILE A 379 21.92 -22.78 39.59
C ILE A 379 21.34 -24.01 38.89
N LYS A 380 22.17 -24.74 38.14
CA LYS A 380 21.78 -25.98 37.44
C LYS A 380 21.42 -27.09 38.43
N GLN A 381 22.25 -27.33 39.44
CA GLN A 381 22.02 -28.34 40.48
C GLN A 381 20.71 -28.07 41.25
N ASP A 382 20.39 -26.80 41.46
CA ASP A 382 19.14 -26.36 42.08
C ASP A 382 17.90 -26.47 41.16
N GLY A 383 18.07 -26.94 39.92
CA GLY A 383 16.99 -27.27 38.98
C GLY A 383 16.43 -26.09 38.18
N TYR A 384 17.04 -24.91 38.29
CA TYR A 384 16.63 -23.72 37.54
C TYR A 384 17.16 -23.72 36.10
N GLU A 385 16.46 -23.01 35.23
CA GLU A 385 16.86 -22.87 33.83
C GLU A 385 17.94 -21.79 33.65
N ILE A 386 18.88 -22.03 32.73
CA ILE A 386 20.01 -21.14 32.45
C ILE A 386 19.99 -20.81 30.95
N GLU A 387 20.08 -19.52 30.64
CA GLU A 387 19.98 -18.94 29.29
C GLU A 387 21.06 -17.86 29.09
N ILE A 388 21.18 -17.27 27.90
CA ILE A 388 22.28 -16.34 27.58
C ILE A 388 21.80 -14.88 27.63
N SER A 389 22.53 -13.98 28.30
CA SER A 389 22.38 -12.52 28.16
C SER A 389 23.61 -11.85 27.54
N SER A 390 23.46 -10.65 27.01
CA SER A 390 24.62 -9.77 26.80
C SER A 390 25.07 -9.10 28.09
N GLN A 391 26.36 -8.75 28.13
CA GLN A 391 26.82 -7.65 28.95
C GLN A 391 26.15 -6.36 28.44
N THR A 392 25.83 -5.44 29.35
CA THR A 392 25.32 -4.12 28.99
C THR A 392 26.28 -3.36 28.05
N GLY A 393 26.11 -3.48 26.72
CA GLY A 393 26.81 -2.65 25.73
C GLY A 393 27.16 -3.31 24.39
N LEU A 394 26.35 -3.03 23.36
CA LEU A 394 26.64 -3.10 21.92
C LEU A 394 27.26 -4.41 21.36
N LEU A 395 26.44 -5.44 21.18
CA LEU A 395 26.68 -6.40 20.11
C LEU A 395 26.36 -5.74 18.76
N THR A 396 27.41 -5.47 17.96
CA THR A 396 27.30 -4.99 16.57
C THR A 396 27.26 -6.18 15.60
N LYS A 397 27.08 -5.93 14.30
CA LYS A 397 27.08 -6.98 13.26
C LYS A 397 28.33 -7.88 13.30
N MET A 398 29.49 -7.35 13.68
CA MET A 398 30.77 -8.09 13.67
C MET A 398 31.01 -8.92 14.95
N THR A 399 30.36 -8.60 16.07
CA THR A 399 30.63 -9.22 17.38
C THR A 399 29.49 -10.10 17.91
N ALA A 400 28.27 -9.95 17.38
CA ALA A 400 27.09 -10.67 17.89
C ALA A 400 27.20 -12.19 17.75
N TRP A 401 27.56 -12.71 16.57
CA TRP A 401 27.65 -14.15 16.33
C TRP A 401 28.70 -14.81 17.22
N LYS A 402 29.92 -14.24 17.24
CA LYS A 402 31.01 -14.74 18.09
C LYS A 402 30.62 -14.78 19.56
N TYR A 403 30.03 -13.70 20.08
CA TYR A 403 29.61 -13.64 21.47
C TYR A 403 28.58 -14.73 21.82
N LEU A 404 27.55 -14.91 21.00
CA LEU A 404 26.51 -15.91 21.24
C LEU A 404 27.07 -17.34 21.15
N SER A 405 27.88 -17.62 20.14
CA SER A 405 28.51 -18.93 19.95
C SER A 405 29.47 -19.26 21.09
N ASP A 406 30.35 -18.34 21.49
CA ASP A 406 31.32 -18.56 22.58
C ASP A 406 30.60 -18.83 23.93
N ASN A 407 29.50 -18.12 24.22
CA ASN A 407 28.71 -18.36 25.44
C ASN A 407 27.90 -19.66 25.37
N GLN A 408 27.36 -20.02 24.21
CA GLN A 408 26.67 -21.28 24.00
C GLN A 408 27.62 -22.47 24.18
N GLU A 409 28.82 -22.41 23.58
CA GLU A 409 29.85 -23.45 23.75
C GLU A 409 30.24 -23.60 25.22
N ARG A 410 30.46 -22.48 25.90
CA ARG A 410 30.80 -22.45 27.33
C ARG A 410 29.75 -23.13 28.20
N LEU A 411 28.46 -22.91 27.95
CA LEU A 411 27.37 -23.56 28.69
C LEU A 411 27.21 -25.04 28.29
N THR A 412 27.41 -25.37 27.02
CA THR A 412 27.29 -26.74 26.50
C THR A 412 28.34 -27.66 27.11
N LYS A 413 29.58 -27.17 27.35
CA LYS A 413 30.63 -27.90 28.08
C LYS A 413 30.22 -28.32 29.50
N GLU A 414 29.29 -27.57 30.11
CA GLU A 414 28.73 -27.88 31.42
C GLU A 414 27.41 -28.68 31.33
N GLY A 415 27.08 -29.21 30.15
CA GLY A 415 25.87 -29.97 29.87
C GLY A 415 24.60 -29.12 29.98
N ILE A 416 24.67 -27.83 29.63
CA ILE A 416 23.55 -26.90 29.57
C ILE A 416 23.34 -26.53 28.09
N SER A 417 22.12 -26.72 27.57
CA SER A 417 21.77 -26.33 26.19
C SER A 417 20.85 -25.12 26.23
N PRO A 418 21.39 -23.89 26.18
CA PRO A 418 20.59 -22.67 26.19
C PRO A 418 19.73 -22.59 24.93
N LYS A 419 18.53 -22.01 25.06
CA LYS A 419 17.52 -21.85 24.01
C LYS A 419 17.16 -20.40 23.75
N ALA A 420 17.49 -19.49 24.67
CA ALA A 420 17.07 -18.10 24.63
C ALA A 420 18.24 -17.13 24.85
N TYR A 421 18.13 -15.98 24.19
CA TYR A 421 19.05 -14.86 24.36
C TYR A 421 18.29 -13.61 24.82
N LEU A 422 18.55 -13.08 26.01
CA LEU A 422 17.88 -11.87 26.51
C LEU A 422 18.58 -10.59 26.06
N LEU A 423 17.91 -9.84 25.18
CA LEU A 423 18.43 -8.62 24.56
C LEU A 423 18.82 -7.54 25.55
N GLY A 424 20.06 -7.07 25.43
CA GLY A 424 20.58 -5.91 26.13
C GLY A 424 19.94 -4.60 25.66
N LYS A 425 19.94 -3.59 26.54
CA LYS A 425 19.35 -2.26 26.28
C LYS A 425 19.90 -1.57 25.03
N ASN A 426 21.17 -1.83 24.70
CA ASN A 426 21.92 -1.20 23.60
C ASN A 426 22.23 -2.17 22.44
N ASP A 427 21.62 -3.35 22.42
CA ASP A 427 21.87 -4.32 21.34
C ASP A 427 21.34 -3.82 20.01
N GLN A 428 22.12 -3.96 18.93
CA GLN A 428 21.59 -3.79 17.59
C GLN A 428 20.71 -5.00 17.27
N VAL A 429 19.40 -4.83 17.45
CA VAL A 429 18.37 -5.87 17.27
C VAL A 429 18.56 -6.64 15.96
N LYS A 430 18.84 -5.95 14.85
CA LYS A 430 19.06 -6.58 13.54
C LYS A 430 20.27 -7.52 13.53
N ALA A 431 21.39 -7.11 14.13
CA ALA A 431 22.60 -7.93 14.23
C ALA A 431 22.40 -9.14 15.15
N VAL A 432 21.77 -8.91 16.31
CA VAL A 432 21.47 -9.96 17.29
C VAL A 432 20.55 -11.03 16.71
N ARG A 433 19.52 -10.65 15.94
CA ARG A 433 18.61 -11.63 15.34
C ARG A 433 19.31 -12.58 14.38
N ALA A 434 20.14 -12.03 13.49
CA ALA A 434 20.91 -12.85 12.55
C ALA A 434 21.86 -13.78 13.31
N ALA A 435 22.59 -13.24 14.28
CA ALA A 435 23.50 -14.03 15.11
C ALA A 435 22.80 -15.11 15.94
N ALA A 436 21.65 -14.81 16.54
CA ALA A 436 20.88 -15.75 17.35
C ALA A 436 20.29 -16.87 16.49
N TYR A 437 19.83 -16.56 15.27
CA TYR A 437 19.37 -17.55 14.32
C TYR A 437 20.47 -18.56 13.95
N GLU A 438 21.66 -18.05 13.59
CA GLU A 438 22.83 -18.90 13.28
C GLU A 438 23.30 -19.74 14.48
N ALA A 439 23.02 -19.29 15.70
CA ALA A 439 23.36 -19.97 16.95
C ALA A 439 22.21 -20.87 17.50
N ASP A 440 21.11 -21.04 16.77
CA ASP A 440 19.90 -21.76 17.25
C ASP A 440 19.36 -21.24 18.60
N LEU A 441 19.43 -19.92 18.80
CA LEU A 441 18.94 -19.22 19.99
C LEU A 441 17.72 -18.36 19.64
N ILE A 442 16.78 -18.26 20.58
CA ILE A 442 15.60 -17.40 20.46
C ILE A 442 15.88 -16.04 21.12
N PRO A 443 15.99 -14.94 20.37
CA PRO A 443 16.16 -13.62 20.97
C PRO A 443 14.87 -13.18 21.69
N VAL A 444 14.96 -12.83 22.97
CA VAL A 444 13.85 -12.43 23.85
C VAL A 444 14.09 -11.03 24.44
N LYS A 445 13.01 -10.29 24.71
CA LYS A 445 13.02 -9.01 25.45
C LYS A 445 11.93 -9.03 26.52
N ALA A 446 12.36 -8.98 27.77
CA ALA A 446 11.48 -9.04 28.93
C ALA A 446 10.90 -7.67 29.31
N GLN A 447 9.73 -7.70 29.96
CA GLN A 447 9.10 -6.53 30.56
C GLN A 447 9.74 -6.22 31.91
N ALA A 448 9.64 -4.99 32.39
CA ALA A 448 10.04 -4.70 33.77
C ALA A 448 9.19 -5.52 34.77
N GLY A 449 9.81 -6.04 35.83
CA GLY A 449 9.15 -6.87 36.85
C GLY A 449 7.94 -6.24 37.57
N ASN A 450 7.72 -4.93 37.43
CA ASN A 450 6.59 -4.20 38.00
C ASN A 450 5.42 -3.95 37.02
N SER A 451 5.49 -4.45 35.78
CA SER A 451 4.45 -4.28 34.77
C SER A 451 3.14 -5.03 35.09
N LYS A 452 2.07 -4.73 34.34
CA LYS A 452 0.79 -5.48 34.42
C LYS A 452 1.02 -6.95 34.03
N LEU A 453 0.39 -7.88 34.76
CA LEU A 453 0.49 -9.31 34.48
C LEU A 453 -0.36 -9.69 33.27
N GLU A 454 0.25 -10.39 32.33
CA GLU A 454 -0.39 -10.88 31.12
C GLU A 454 0.12 -12.30 30.81
N SER A 455 -0.76 -13.19 30.35
CA SER A 455 -0.41 -14.57 30.04
C SER A 455 0.69 -14.64 28.98
N GLY A 456 1.70 -15.47 29.24
CA GLY A 456 2.82 -15.74 28.35
C GLY A 456 3.95 -14.71 28.39
N TYR A 457 3.85 -13.66 29.20
CA TYR A 457 4.91 -12.67 29.32
C TYR A 457 6.04 -13.14 30.24
N TYR A 458 7.23 -12.61 29.96
CA TYR A 458 8.41 -12.72 30.82
C TYR A 458 8.78 -11.38 31.41
N TYR A 459 9.17 -11.42 32.68
CA TYR A 459 9.35 -10.26 33.54
C TYR A 459 10.77 -10.25 34.08
N GLU A 460 11.54 -9.24 33.69
CA GLU A 460 12.93 -9.05 34.04
C GLU A 460 13.08 -8.50 35.45
N PHE A 461 13.95 -9.16 36.21
CA PHE A 461 14.49 -8.68 37.46
C PHE A 461 16.01 -8.58 37.30
N SER A 462 16.50 -7.34 37.25
CA SER A 462 17.91 -6.99 37.08
C SER A 462 18.33 -5.90 38.07
N GLY A 463 19.63 -5.84 38.38
CA GLY A 463 20.23 -4.79 39.19
C GLY A 463 21.70 -5.08 39.52
N GLU A 464 22.57 -4.08 39.30
CA GLU A 464 24.02 -4.16 39.60
C GLU A 464 24.31 -4.60 41.04
N LYS A 465 23.39 -4.30 41.96
CA LYS A 465 23.33 -4.82 43.32
C LYS A 465 21.92 -5.35 43.56
N TRP A 466 21.77 -6.66 43.78
CA TRP A 466 20.50 -7.26 44.24
C TRP A 466 20.19 -6.76 45.66
N ASP A 467 19.60 -5.57 45.74
CA ASP A 467 19.32 -4.84 46.97
C ASP A 467 17.89 -5.11 47.51
N GLN A 468 17.51 -4.42 48.59
CA GLN A 468 16.18 -4.54 49.17
C GLN A 468 15.06 -4.15 48.20
N ASN A 469 15.31 -3.24 47.25
CA ASN A 469 14.31 -2.78 46.29
C ASN A 469 14.04 -3.84 45.21
N SER A 470 15.10 -4.46 44.67
CA SER A 470 14.97 -5.60 43.72
C SER A 470 14.22 -6.77 44.34
N LYS A 471 14.52 -7.09 45.61
CA LYS A 471 13.78 -8.08 46.38
C LYS A 471 12.30 -7.69 46.55
N LYS A 472 12.00 -6.45 46.95
CA LYS A 472 10.63 -5.95 47.13
C LYS A 472 9.81 -6.05 45.83
N LYS A 473 10.42 -5.76 44.68
CA LYS A 473 9.78 -5.91 43.36
C LYS A 473 9.45 -7.37 43.06
N LEU A 474 10.38 -8.29 43.32
CA LEU A 474 10.15 -9.72 43.12
C LEU A 474 9.04 -10.24 44.05
N ASP A 475 9.10 -9.90 45.33
CA ASP A 475 8.07 -10.30 46.32
C ASP A 475 6.68 -9.79 45.91
N ALA A 476 6.58 -8.52 45.50
CA ALA A 476 5.32 -7.93 45.03
C ALA A 476 4.80 -8.61 43.75
N PHE A 477 5.69 -8.94 42.82
CA PHE A 477 5.34 -9.67 41.60
C PHE A 477 4.79 -11.07 41.90
N LEU A 478 5.47 -11.84 42.77
CA LEU A 478 5.05 -13.19 43.15
C LEU A 478 3.70 -13.19 43.89
N GLN A 479 3.51 -12.24 44.82
CA GLN A 479 2.23 -12.07 45.51
C GLN A 479 1.10 -11.74 44.54
N LYS A 480 1.36 -10.83 43.58
CA LYS A 480 0.38 -10.46 42.55
C LYS A 480 0.05 -11.65 41.64
N ALA A 481 1.06 -12.41 41.21
CA ALA A 481 0.87 -13.61 40.40
C ALA A 481 -0.03 -14.61 41.12
N LYS A 482 0.24 -14.89 42.40
CA LYS A 482 -0.59 -15.77 43.23
C LYS A 482 -2.03 -15.26 43.37
N LYS A 483 -2.21 -13.98 43.68
CA LYS A 483 -3.54 -13.33 43.79
C LYS A 483 -4.35 -13.44 42.50
N GLU A 484 -3.70 -13.22 41.36
CA GLU A 484 -4.34 -13.25 40.03
C GLU A 484 -4.39 -14.66 39.41
N LYS A 485 -3.95 -15.70 40.14
CA LYS A 485 -3.90 -17.12 39.74
C LYS A 485 -3.00 -17.38 38.53
N TYR A 486 -1.86 -16.68 38.46
CA TYR A 486 -0.78 -16.98 37.52
C TYR A 486 0.21 -17.97 38.12
N GLN A 487 0.60 -18.95 37.31
CA GLN A 487 1.69 -19.89 37.58
C GLN A 487 2.99 -19.31 37.00
N THR A 488 4.05 -19.31 37.80
CA THR A 488 5.40 -19.02 37.28
C THR A 488 5.95 -20.25 36.57
N VAL A 489 6.56 -20.09 35.41
CA VAL A 489 7.16 -21.16 34.61
C VAL A 489 8.54 -20.77 34.09
N LYS A 490 9.29 -21.75 33.61
CA LYS A 490 10.56 -21.57 32.88
C LYS A 490 10.30 -20.86 31.54
N ILE A 491 11.21 -20.00 31.09
CA ILE A 491 11.05 -19.26 29.84
C ILE A 491 10.95 -20.23 28.64
N SER A 492 11.71 -21.33 28.62
CA SER A 492 11.62 -22.33 27.53
C SER A 492 10.23 -22.97 27.42
N SER A 493 9.50 -23.10 28.53
CA SER A 493 8.13 -23.63 28.56
C SER A 493 7.15 -22.69 27.86
N LEU A 494 7.40 -21.38 27.96
CA LEU A 494 6.65 -20.39 27.19
C LEU A 494 7.13 -20.35 25.74
N LEU A 495 8.44 -20.37 25.48
CA LEU A 495 8.99 -20.25 24.12
C LEU A 495 8.58 -21.40 23.20
N SER A 496 8.22 -22.57 23.75
CA SER A 496 7.69 -23.71 23.00
C SER A 496 6.19 -23.61 22.62
N SER A 497 5.44 -22.63 23.15
CA SER A 497 3.97 -22.52 22.98
C SER A 497 3.53 -21.39 22.02
N GLN A 498 4.05 -21.34 20.79
CA GLN A 498 3.92 -20.15 19.91
C GLN A 498 2.70 -20.09 18.98
N LYS A 499 1.50 -20.54 19.39
CA LYS A 499 0.33 -20.51 18.47
C LYS A 499 -0.49 -19.23 18.63
N ILE A 500 -0.53 -18.34 17.62
CA ILE A 500 -1.56 -17.28 17.52
C ILE A 500 -2.91 -17.97 17.31
N LYS A 501 -3.64 -18.27 18.38
CA LYS A 501 -4.91 -18.99 18.25
C LYS A 501 -5.99 -18.09 17.64
N SER A 502 -6.66 -18.59 16.61
CA SER A 502 -7.86 -17.96 16.06
C SER A 502 -8.90 -17.71 17.16
N LEU A 503 -9.66 -16.62 17.04
CA LEU A 503 -10.76 -16.34 17.96
C LEU A 503 -11.84 -17.43 17.81
N PRO A 504 -12.21 -18.14 18.88
CA PRO A 504 -13.35 -19.06 18.87
C PRO A 504 -14.61 -18.30 18.47
N SER A 505 -15.53 -18.98 17.77
CA SER A 505 -16.79 -18.38 17.32
C SER A 505 -17.55 -17.66 18.45
N ARG A 506 -17.50 -18.17 19.68
CA ARG A 506 -18.12 -17.54 20.86
C ARG A 506 -17.52 -16.16 21.21
N GLN A 507 -16.19 -16.00 21.08
CA GLN A 507 -15.52 -14.71 21.32
C GLN A 507 -15.85 -13.71 20.21
N ILE A 508 -15.89 -14.15 18.95
CA ILE A 508 -16.32 -13.30 17.82
C ILE A 508 -17.77 -12.81 18.01
N GLN A 509 -18.67 -13.70 18.45
CA GLN A 509 -20.04 -13.32 18.79
C GLN A 509 -20.09 -12.33 19.96
N THR A 510 -19.23 -12.50 20.97
CA THR A 510 -19.13 -11.58 22.11
C THR A 510 -18.67 -10.20 21.66
N LEU A 511 -17.61 -10.12 20.85
CA LEU A 511 -17.12 -8.88 20.23
C LEU A 511 -18.23 -8.19 19.44
N ARG A 512 -18.99 -8.95 18.64
CA ARG A 512 -20.11 -8.41 17.87
C ARG A 512 -21.20 -7.82 18.75
N LYS A 513 -21.58 -8.54 19.81
CA LYS A 513 -22.57 -8.08 20.80
C LYS A 513 -22.11 -6.80 21.50
N GLN A 514 -20.84 -6.76 21.95
CA GLN A 514 -20.25 -5.59 22.60
C GLN A 514 -20.18 -4.36 21.66
N ASN A 515 -19.89 -4.57 20.38
CA ASN A 515 -19.87 -3.51 19.38
C ASN A 515 -21.28 -2.94 19.08
N ASN A 516 -22.36 -3.65 19.46
CA ASN A 516 -23.75 -3.23 19.32
C ASN A 516 -24.09 -2.71 17.89
N GLY A 517 -23.62 -3.42 16.86
CA GLY A 517 -23.90 -3.10 15.46
C GLY A 517 -23.27 -1.78 14.94
N LYS A 518 -22.42 -1.12 15.72
CA LYS A 518 -21.69 0.09 15.28
C LYS A 518 -20.80 -0.24 14.10
N LYS A 519 -20.70 0.69 13.15
CA LYS A 519 -19.89 0.52 11.93
C LYS A 519 -18.83 1.59 11.89
N SER A 520 -17.68 1.24 11.33
CA SER A 520 -16.67 2.23 10.98
C SER A 520 -17.25 3.10 9.88
N SER A 521 -17.06 4.42 9.98
CA SER A 521 -17.20 5.28 8.80
C SER A 521 -16.18 4.84 7.75
N TYR A 522 -16.47 5.05 6.47
CA TYR A 522 -15.53 4.78 5.38
C TYR A 522 -15.08 6.10 4.79
N GLN A 523 -13.85 6.50 5.08
CA GLN A 523 -13.33 7.82 4.74
C GLN A 523 -12.38 7.72 3.55
N LYS A 524 -12.71 8.39 2.44
CA LYS A 524 -11.80 8.54 1.30
C LYS A 524 -10.95 9.80 1.38
N MET A 525 -11.40 10.78 2.17
CA MET A 525 -10.81 12.08 2.45
C MET A 525 -11.15 12.41 3.90
N VAL A 526 -10.25 13.11 4.60
CA VAL A 526 -10.50 13.63 5.94
C VAL A 526 -11.10 15.02 5.82
N LEU A 527 -12.22 15.29 6.50
CA LEU A 527 -12.83 16.62 6.54
C LEU A 527 -12.05 17.51 7.53
N THR A 528 -11.13 18.31 7.01
CA THR A 528 -10.26 19.20 7.78
C THR A 528 -9.80 20.41 6.96
N THR A 529 -9.68 21.57 7.60
CA THR A 529 -9.10 22.80 7.01
C THR A 529 -7.60 22.95 7.26
N GLU A 530 -6.97 21.98 7.91
CA GLU A 530 -5.51 21.94 8.07
C GLU A 530 -4.81 21.82 6.71
N PRO A 531 -3.82 22.68 6.35
CA PRO A 531 -3.10 22.64 5.07
C PRO A 531 -2.16 21.43 5.00
N ALA A 532 -2.74 20.24 4.92
CA ALA A 532 -2.03 18.96 4.91
C ALA A 532 -2.79 17.90 4.12
N LEU A 533 -2.07 16.89 3.64
CA LEU A 533 -2.62 15.69 3.00
C LEU A 533 -1.78 14.46 3.37
N SER A 534 -2.28 13.28 3.03
CA SER A 534 -1.58 12.02 3.28
C SER A 534 -1.25 11.28 1.99
N LEU A 535 -0.05 10.71 1.95
CA LEU A 535 0.32 9.69 0.98
C LEU A 535 0.07 8.31 1.58
N LEU A 536 -0.71 7.50 0.87
CA LEU A 536 -1.01 6.12 1.22
C LEU A 536 -0.34 5.17 0.23
N PHE A 537 0.67 4.44 0.69
CA PHE A 537 1.37 3.43 -0.09
C PHE A 537 0.74 2.05 0.12
N THR A 538 0.64 1.26 -0.94
CA THR A 538 0.08 -0.11 -0.92
C THR A 538 0.93 -1.04 -1.77
N ASN A 539 0.80 -2.36 -1.56
CA ASN A 539 1.49 -3.39 -2.34
C ASN A 539 3.01 -3.34 -2.10
N LEU A 540 3.39 -3.43 -0.82
CA LEU A 540 4.78 -3.59 -0.40
C LEU A 540 5.36 -4.87 -1.00
N GLY A 541 6.67 -4.92 -1.25
CA GLY A 541 7.28 -6.06 -1.93
C GLY A 541 8.55 -5.75 -2.70
N HIS A 542 9.02 -4.51 -2.67
CA HIS A 542 10.19 -4.04 -3.42
C HIS A 542 11.09 -3.28 -2.46
N GLY A 543 11.85 -4.01 -1.64
CA GLY A 543 12.50 -3.45 -0.45
C GLY A 543 13.23 -2.12 -0.66
N ALA A 544 14.05 -2.00 -1.70
CA ALA A 544 14.74 -0.73 -2.00
C ALA A 544 13.77 0.41 -2.38
N ALA A 545 12.74 0.13 -3.18
CA ALA A 545 11.75 1.13 -3.58
C ALA A 545 10.85 1.55 -2.41
N ASP A 546 10.42 0.58 -1.59
CA ASP A 546 9.59 0.80 -0.40
C ASP A 546 10.29 1.75 0.59
N LEU A 547 11.61 1.56 0.80
CA LEU A 547 12.43 2.40 1.66
C LEU A 547 12.79 3.76 1.02
N ASP A 548 13.12 3.79 -0.27
CA ASP A 548 13.43 5.04 -0.99
C ASP A 548 12.25 6.02 -0.92
N VAL A 549 11.01 5.55 -1.18
CA VAL A 549 9.84 6.44 -1.07
C VAL A 549 9.59 6.95 0.35
N GLY A 550 9.84 6.13 1.37
CA GLY A 550 9.76 6.54 2.78
C GLY A 550 10.73 7.69 3.07
N ARG A 551 12.01 7.49 2.72
CA ARG A 551 13.07 8.50 2.87
C ARG A 551 12.79 9.77 2.08
N ILE A 552 12.21 9.67 0.89
CA ILE A 552 11.79 10.83 0.10
C ILE A 552 10.75 11.66 0.86
N VAL A 553 9.73 11.02 1.43
CA VAL A 553 8.71 11.73 2.22
C VAL A 553 9.35 12.35 3.48
N LYS A 554 10.21 11.60 4.17
CA LYS A 554 10.93 12.07 5.36
C LYS A 554 11.87 13.24 5.06
N SER A 555 12.56 13.24 3.93
CA SER A 555 13.47 14.31 3.50
C SER A 555 12.76 15.67 3.32
N ARG A 556 11.43 15.65 3.14
CA ARG A 556 10.58 16.85 3.07
C ARG A 556 9.97 17.21 4.43
N GLY A 557 10.44 16.60 5.52
CA GLY A 557 9.90 16.77 6.87
C GLY A 557 8.51 16.15 7.06
N GLY A 558 8.12 15.20 6.21
CA GLY A 558 6.80 14.59 6.21
C GLY A 558 6.79 13.14 6.72
N GLN A 559 5.59 12.60 6.90
CA GLN A 559 5.34 11.19 7.18
C GLN A 559 4.26 10.64 6.22
N ALA A 560 4.32 9.35 5.94
CA ALA A 560 3.35 8.66 5.09
C ALA A 560 2.71 7.46 5.81
N THR A 561 1.66 6.92 5.21
CA THR A 561 1.02 5.68 5.66
C THR A 561 1.31 4.56 4.66
N PHE A 562 1.85 3.44 5.12
CA PHE A 562 2.10 2.23 4.34
C PHE A 562 1.09 1.17 4.77
N ALA A 563 0.26 0.71 3.84
CA ALA A 563 -0.75 -0.30 4.12
C ALA A 563 -0.28 -1.66 3.61
N ALA A 564 -0.20 -2.62 4.52
CA ALA A 564 0.27 -3.97 4.26
C ALA A 564 -0.88 -4.99 4.30
N THR A 565 -0.89 -5.93 3.35
CA THR A 565 -1.63 -7.18 3.53
C THR A 565 -0.96 -8.04 4.62
N TYR A 566 -1.65 -9.07 5.12
CA TYR A 566 -1.02 -10.02 6.02
C TYR A 566 0.26 -10.67 5.45
N SER A 567 0.28 -11.04 4.16
CA SER A 567 1.51 -11.57 3.53
C SER A 567 2.63 -10.55 3.59
N GLU A 568 2.34 -9.30 3.24
CA GLU A 568 3.33 -8.22 3.29
C GLU A 568 3.82 -7.96 4.72
N LEU A 569 2.92 -8.02 5.72
CA LEU A 569 3.31 -7.96 7.12
C LEU A 569 4.31 -9.04 7.49
N VAL A 570 4.24 -10.24 6.91
CA VAL A 570 5.17 -11.34 7.24
C VAL A 570 6.43 -11.26 6.39
N ASP A 571 6.26 -11.06 5.09
CA ASP A 571 7.31 -11.19 4.07
C ASP A 571 8.20 -9.94 4.00
N GLN A 572 7.66 -8.73 4.21
CA GLN A 572 8.36 -7.43 4.09
C GLN A 572 8.75 -6.88 5.47
N ASN A 573 9.15 -7.78 6.37
CA ASN A 573 9.21 -7.45 7.78
C ASN A 573 10.35 -6.48 8.14
N GLN A 574 11.48 -6.51 7.43
CA GLN A 574 12.59 -5.61 7.70
C GLN A 574 12.30 -4.20 7.18
N GLU A 575 11.65 -4.11 6.04
CA GLU A 575 11.19 -2.88 5.41
C GLU A 575 10.19 -2.17 6.32
N ILE A 576 9.18 -2.90 6.79
CA ILE A 576 8.16 -2.35 7.70
C ILE A 576 8.78 -1.83 9.00
N GLU A 577 9.74 -2.55 9.60
CA GLU A 577 10.46 -2.07 10.77
C GLU A 577 11.18 -0.76 10.49
N THR A 578 11.92 -0.70 9.39
CA THR A 578 12.67 0.51 8.99
C THR A 578 11.72 1.68 8.77
N LEU A 579 10.60 1.47 8.08
CA LEU A 579 9.59 2.51 7.86
C LEU A 579 8.98 3.01 9.18
N LEU A 580 8.70 2.11 10.13
CA LEU A 580 8.21 2.48 11.47
C LEU A 580 9.26 3.26 12.28
N GLU A 581 10.53 2.83 12.25
CA GLU A 581 11.66 3.53 12.88
C GLU A 581 11.88 4.91 12.26
N GLU A 582 11.61 5.06 10.97
CA GLU A 582 11.64 6.35 10.28
C GLU A 582 10.45 7.26 10.61
N GLY A 583 9.47 6.76 11.38
CA GLY A 583 8.30 7.49 11.86
C GLY A 583 7.10 7.42 10.93
N HIS A 584 7.10 6.54 9.94
CA HIS A 584 5.94 6.30 9.10
C HIS A 584 4.87 5.45 9.80
N GLU A 585 3.65 5.48 9.27
CA GLU A 585 2.52 4.74 9.83
C GLU A 585 2.30 3.43 9.09
N LEU A 586 2.05 2.35 9.83
CA LEU A 586 1.57 1.09 9.27
C LEU A 586 0.03 1.00 9.36
N ALA A 587 -0.60 0.67 8.23
CA ALA A 587 -2.01 0.34 8.11
C ALA A 587 -2.19 -1.10 7.59
N LEU A 588 -3.40 -1.65 7.70
CA LEU A 588 -3.73 -2.97 7.15
C LEU A 588 -4.49 -2.85 5.84
N VAL A 589 -4.30 -3.79 4.92
CA VAL A 589 -5.12 -3.94 3.72
C VAL A 589 -6.09 -5.10 3.91
N TYR A 590 -7.39 -4.87 3.76
CA TYR A 590 -8.38 -5.95 3.73
C TYR A 590 -8.91 -6.21 2.32
N GLN A 591 -8.65 -7.42 1.82
CA GLN A 591 -9.18 -7.92 0.57
C GLN A 591 -9.86 -9.29 0.81
N PRO A 592 -11.17 -9.40 0.55
CA PRO A 592 -11.89 -10.67 0.74
C PRO A 592 -11.29 -11.81 -0.09
N SER A 593 -11.26 -13.00 0.50
CA SER A 593 -10.87 -14.27 -0.13
C SER A 593 -11.84 -15.39 0.31
N SER A 594 -11.70 -16.61 -0.21
CA SER A 594 -12.50 -17.74 0.29
C SER A 594 -12.20 -18.05 1.77
N ALA A 595 -10.94 -17.92 2.20
CA ALA A 595 -10.52 -18.12 3.59
C ALA A 595 -11.04 -17.01 4.53
N PHE A 596 -11.11 -15.77 4.05
CA PHE A 596 -11.56 -14.61 4.80
C PHE A 596 -12.65 -13.85 4.03
N PRO A 597 -13.86 -14.42 3.93
CA PRO A 597 -14.93 -13.84 3.13
C PRO A 597 -15.37 -12.50 3.71
N ALA A 598 -16.01 -11.68 2.88
CA ALA A 598 -16.54 -10.34 3.22
C ALA A 598 -17.76 -10.38 4.17
N THR A 599 -17.62 -11.12 5.27
CA THR A 599 -18.57 -11.28 6.37
C THR A 599 -17.95 -10.72 7.65
N PHE A 600 -18.77 -10.49 8.67
CA PHE A 600 -18.27 -10.05 9.98
C PHE A 600 -17.19 -11.02 10.53
N LYS A 601 -17.49 -12.32 10.56
CA LYS A 601 -16.60 -13.35 11.08
C LYS A 601 -15.30 -13.46 10.28
N GLY A 602 -15.39 -13.49 8.95
CA GLY A 602 -14.22 -13.58 8.07
C GLY A 602 -13.30 -12.36 8.23
N THR A 603 -13.88 -11.17 8.33
CA THR A 603 -13.12 -9.92 8.52
C THR A 603 -12.47 -9.85 9.90
N VAL A 604 -13.19 -10.17 10.99
CA VAL A 604 -12.63 -10.21 12.36
C VAL A 604 -11.45 -11.16 12.42
N ASN A 605 -11.59 -12.38 11.90
CA ASN A 605 -10.48 -13.34 11.92
C ASN A 605 -9.24 -12.84 11.17
N TYR A 606 -9.42 -12.21 10.01
CA TYR A 606 -8.31 -11.63 9.26
C TYR A 606 -7.61 -10.52 10.04
N LEU A 607 -8.38 -9.53 10.52
CA LEU A 607 -7.85 -8.36 11.21
C LEU A 607 -7.21 -8.74 12.53
N HIS A 608 -7.84 -9.62 13.31
CA HIS A 608 -7.28 -10.09 14.57
C HIS A 608 -5.92 -10.77 14.38
N ASN A 609 -5.77 -11.60 13.34
CA ASN A 609 -4.49 -12.23 13.01
C ASN A 609 -3.43 -11.19 12.64
N CYS A 610 -3.79 -10.20 11.81
CA CYS A 610 -2.89 -9.11 11.45
C CYS A 610 -2.48 -8.26 12.66
N LEU A 611 -3.42 -7.93 13.55
CA LEU A 611 -3.17 -7.15 14.76
C LEU A 611 -2.28 -7.90 15.74
N ALA A 612 -2.57 -9.19 15.97
CA ALA A 612 -1.76 -10.05 16.81
C ALA A 612 -0.32 -10.15 16.27
N TYR A 613 -0.17 -10.35 14.96
CA TYR A 613 1.14 -10.41 14.32
C TYR A 613 1.88 -9.07 14.39
N ALA A 614 1.24 -7.96 14.05
CA ALA A 614 1.87 -6.64 14.07
C ALA A 614 2.31 -6.26 15.48
N LYS A 615 1.49 -6.57 16.50
CA LYS A 615 1.86 -6.34 17.90
C LYS A 615 3.03 -7.22 18.32
N TRP A 616 3.00 -8.50 17.95
CA TRP A 616 4.06 -9.45 18.29
C TRP A 616 5.39 -9.12 17.60
N ARG A 617 5.37 -8.84 16.29
CA ARG A 617 6.54 -8.64 15.44
C ARG A 617 7.13 -7.23 15.57
N TYR A 618 6.28 -6.20 15.53
CA TYR A 618 6.67 -4.79 15.40
C TYR A 618 6.44 -3.98 16.68
N ASP A 619 5.82 -4.57 17.70
CA ASP A 619 5.33 -3.82 18.88
C ASP A 619 4.35 -2.69 18.49
N TYR A 620 3.70 -2.83 17.34
CA TYR A 620 2.87 -1.81 16.75
C TYR A 620 1.42 -2.30 16.63
N GLN A 621 0.47 -1.42 16.90
CA GLN A 621 -0.96 -1.73 16.79
C GLN A 621 -1.61 -0.86 15.70
N PRO A 622 -1.72 -1.35 14.46
CA PRO A 622 -2.39 -0.64 13.38
C PRO A 622 -3.79 -0.18 13.78
N LYS A 623 -4.16 1.05 13.38
CA LYS A 623 -5.49 1.63 13.66
C LYS A 623 -6.34 1.78 12.40
N LEU A 624 -5.75 1.56 11.24
CA LEU A 624 -6.38 1.81 9.95
C LEU A 624 -6.48 0.53 9.12
N VAL A 625 -7.60 0.41 8.41
CA VAL A 625 -7.80 -0.64 7.40
C VAL A 625 -8.13 0.02 6.07
N PHE A 626 -7.24 -0.12 5.10
CA PHE A 626 -7.48 0.23 3.71
C PHE A 626 -8.25 -0.88 3.00
N LEU A 627 -9.30 -0.49 2.26
CA LEU A 627 -10.05 -1.40 1.40
C LEU A 627 -10.67 -0.68 0.21
N ALA A 628 -10.91 -1.40 -0.88
CA ALA A 628 -11.62 -0.84 -2.03
C ALA A 628 -13.09 -0.53 -1.68
N PRO A 629 -13.73 0.49 -2.30
CA PRO A 629 -15.11 0.87 -1.99
C PRO A 629 -16.12 -0.28 -2.09
N LYS A 630 -15.95 -1.17 -3.08
CA LYS A 630 -16.79 -2.37 -3.27
C LYS A 630 -16.73 -3.37 -2.10
N ASN A 631 -15.66 -3.31 -1.29
CA ASN A 631 -15.44 -4.20 -0.15
C ASN A 631 -15.98 -3.59 1.16
N ALA A 632 -16.37 -2.32 1.17
CA ALA A 632 -16.88 -1.60 2.35
C ALA A 632 -18.33 -1.99 2.68
N LYS A 633 -18.60 -3.29 2.78
CA LYS A 633 -19.93 -3.85 3.08
C LYS A 633 -20.26 -3.69 4.56
N LYS A 634 -21.57 -3.71 4.89
CA LYS A 634 -22.08 -3.55 6.27
C LYS A 634 -21.34 -4.43 7.29
N GLY A 635 -21.20 -5.74 7.01
CA GLY A 635 -20.53 -6.68 7.92
C GLY A 635 -19.02 -6.45 8.05
N VAL A 636 -18.36 -5.96 7.00
CA VAL A 636 -16.93 -5.63 7.01
C VAL A 636 -16.68 -4.38 7.85
N LEU A 637 -17.46 -3.31 7.65
CA LEU A 637 -17.34 -2.08 8.43
C LEU A 637 -17.70 -2.26 9.91
N GLU A 638 -18.64 -3.16 10.20
CA GLU A 638 -18.97 -3.58 11.57
C GLU A 638 -17.79 -4.31 12.23
N ALA A 639 -17.15 -5.25 11.51
CA ALA A 639 -15.98 -5.96 12.00
C ALA A 639 -14.78 -5.03 12.25
N ILE A 640 -14.48 -4.12 11.32
CA ILE A 640 -13.43 -3.11 11.48
C ILE A 640 -13.66 -2.28 12.75
N LYS A 641 -14.92 -1.88 13.01
CA LYS A 641 -15.25 -1.12 14.22
C LYS A 641 -15.13 -1.95 15.50
N ALA A 642 -15.53 -3.22 15.46
CA ALA A 642 -15.42 -4.14 16.59
C ALA A 642 -13.96 -4.38 17.01
N GLU A 643 -13.02 -4.36 16.07
CA GLU A 643 -11.56 -4.40 16.34
C GLU A 643 -10.98 -3.03 16.74
N GLY A 644 -11.81 -2.00 16.89
CA GLY A 644 -11.38 -0.65 17.29
C GLY A 644 -10.62 0.11 16.20
N MET A 645 -10.79 -0.27 14.93
CA MET A 645 -10.09 0.31 13.79
C MET A 645 -10.97 1.26 12.96
N GLN A 646 -10.35 2.03 12.07
CA GLN A 646 -11.00 2.94 11.13
C GLN A 646 -10.81 2.46 9.68
N ALA A 647 -11.91 2.33 8.96
CA ALA A 647 -11.92 2.02 7.54
C ALA A 647 -11.58 3.26 6.71
N ILE A 648 -10.61 3.11 5.80
CA ILE A 648 -10.17 4.16 4.88
C ILE A 648 -10.18 3.67 3.44
N GLY A 649 -10.43 4.62 2.53
CA GLY A 649 -10.21 4.49 1.10
C GLY A 649 -9.16 5.49 0.65
N ALA A 650 -9.09 5.70 -0.67
CA ALA A 650 -8.26 6.73 -1.26
C ALA A 650 -9.13 7.81 -1.92
N SER A 651 -8.70 9.06 -1.83
CA SER A 651 -9.27 10.20 -2.55
C SER A 651 -9.03 10.01 -4.05
N GLN A 652 -7.78 9.76 -4.40
CA GLN A 652 -7.35 9.43 -5.76
C GLN A 652 -6.34 8.28 -5.73
N SER A 653 -6.05 7.71 -6.89
CA SER A 653 -4.96 6.74 -7.06
C SER A 653 -4.08 7.20 -8.21
N LEU A 654 -2.83 7.51 -7.89
CA LEU A 654 -1.88 8.19 -8.77
C LEU A 654 -1.21 7.22 -9.74
N ILE A 655 -0.74 6.09 -9.20
CA ILE A 655 -0.12 5.01 -9.96
C ILE A 655 -1.07 3.80 -9.90
N LYS A 656 -1.46 3.30 -11.07
CA LYS A 656 -2.39 2.18 -11.26
C LYS A 656 -1.71 1.12 -12.12
N ALA A 657 -2.21 -0.11 -12.11
CA ALA A 657 -1.75 -1.24 -12.94
C ALA A 657 -1.70 -0.99 -14.48
N LYS A 658 -2.07 0.21 -14.98
CA LYS A 658 -2.21 0.52 -16.41
C LYS A 658 -1.04 1.32 -17.04
N THR A 659 -0.24 2.03 -16.27
CA THR A 659 0.93 2.88 -16.63
C THR A 659 2.23 2.10 -17.01
N ASN A 660 2.13 0.86 -17.53
CA ASN A 660 3.05 -0.31 -17.27
C ASN A 660 4.28 -0.35 -18.17
N ASP A 661 4.91 0.81 -18.37
CA ASP A 661 5.99 0.99 -19.33
C ASP A 661 7.27 1.32 -18.55
N SER A 662 8.11 0.30 -18.36
CA SER A 662 9.24 0.28 -17.41
C SER A 662 10.51 0.90 -18.01
N SER A 663 10.66 2.23 -17.93
CA SER A 663 11.96 2.94 -17.96
C SER A 663 11.89 4.38 -17.44
N ASP A 664 13.01 4.97 -17.00
CA ASP A 664 13.10 6.41 -16.69
C ASP A 664 12.59 7.30 -17.84
N LYS A 665 12.75 6.84 -19.09
CA LYS A 665 12.28 7.53 -20.30
C LYS A 665 10.75 7.69 -20.35
N THR A 666 9.99 6.88 -19.61
CA THR A 666 8.51 6.91 -19.60
C THR A 666 7.92 7.74 -18.46
N ILE A 667 8.73 8.24 -17.52
CA ILE A 667 8.24 9.07 -16.41
C ILE A 667 7.46 10.28 -16.95
N LYS A 668 7.99 10.97 -17.97
CA LYS A 668 7.29 12.09 -18.63
C LYS A 668 5.92 11.68 -19.20
N LYS A 669 5.84 10.51 -19.86
CA LYS A 669 4.59 9.96 -20.43
C LYS A 669 3.58 9.59 -19.32
N ASN A 670 4.05 8.98 -18.24
CA ASN A 670 3.23 8.64 -17.08
C ASN A 670 2.71 9.88 -16.34
N MET A 671 3.53 10.93 -16.26
CA MET A 671 3.14 12.23 -15.70
C MET A 671 2.02 12.90 -16.51
N THR A 672 1.91 12.68 -17.82
CA THR A 672 0.76 13.13 -18.62
C THR A 672 -0.56 12.52 -18.12
N GLY A 673 -0.56 11.25 -17.71
CA GLY A 673 -1.73 10.60 -17.11
C GLY A 673 -2.08 11.14 -15.71
N ILE A 674 -1.07 11.51 -14.93
CA ILE A 674 -1.20 12.07 -13.57
C ILE A 674 -1.55 13.57 -13.61
N SER A 675 -1.30 14.26 -14.73
CA SER A 675 -1.55 15.70 -14.90
C SER A 675 -2.99 16.12 -14.57
N LYS A 676 -3.97 15.24 -14.81
CA LYS A 676 -5.39 15.47 -14.52
C LYS A 676 -5.76 15.32 -13.04
N ILE A 677 -4.90 14.71 -12.23
CA ILE A 677 -5.14 14.52 -10.81
C ILE A 677 -4.78 15.80 -10.04
N ARG A 678 -5.59 16.14 -9.05
CA ARG A 678 -5.43 17.30 -8.17
C ARG A 678 -5.27 16.80 -6.74
N PHE A 679 -4.24 17.30 -6.06
CA PHE A 679 -4.08 17.12 -4.63
C PHE A 679 -5.00 18.09 -3.90
N THR A 680 -5.59 17.62 -2.82
CA THR A 680 -6.55 18.40 -2.05
C THR A 680 -6.21 18.33 -0.57
N ARG A 681 -6.54 19.41 0.14
CA ARG A 681 -6.44 19.46 1.60
C ARG A 681 -7.25 18.32 2.23
N GLY A 682 -6.68 17.60 3.20
CA GLY A 682 -7.28 16.40 3.81
C GLY A 682 -7.36 15.17 2.89
N GLY A 683 -6.76 15.24 1.69
CA GLY A 683 -6.73 14.14 0.72
C GLY A 683 -5.94 12.93 1.21
N ILE A 684 -6.39 11.73 0.85
CA ILE A 684 -5.67 10.46 1.05
C ILE A 684 -5.25 9.96 -0.33
N GLU A 685 -4.02 10.29 -0.75
CA GLU A 685 -3.55 10.06 -2.11
C GLU A 685 -2.80 8.72 -2.21
N ARG A 686 -3.38 7.76 -2.94
CA ARG A 686 -2.84 6.41 -3.01
C ARG A 686 -1.78 6.25 -4.10
N ILE A 687 -0.68 5.60 -3.73
CA ILE A 687 0.37 5.12 -4.64
C ILE A 687 0.52 3.60 -4.46
N ASN A 688 0.56 2.87 -5.58
CA ASN A 688 0.83 1.42 -5.58
C ASN A 688 2.33 1.21 -5.88
N LEU A 689 3.03 0.53 -4.98
CA LEU A 689 4.49 0.38 -5.02
C LEU A 689 4.97 -0.77 -5.93
N GLY A 690 4.18 -1.83 -6.08
CA GLY A 690 4.60 -2.99 -6.88
C GLY A 690 4.48 -2.81 -8.39
N TYR A 691 5.28 -1.90 -8.95
CA TYR A 691 5.07 -1.42 -10.32
C TYR A 691 6.27 -1.44 -11.28
N TYR A 692 7.45 -1.04 -10.84
CA TYR A 692 8.59 -0.90 -11.75
C TYR A 692 9.53 -2.10 -11.62
N ASP A 693 9.52 -2.98 -12.61
CA ASP A 693 10.43 -4.14 -12.70
C ASP A 693 11.91 -3.72 -12.75
N GLN A 694 12.23 -2.47 -13.06
CA GLN A 694 13.60 -1.94 -13.05
C GLN A 694 14.18 -1.70 -11.66
N ASP A 695 13.30 -1.61 -10.65
CA ASP A 695 13.73 -1.52 -9.26
C ASP A 695 14.07 -2.94 -8.71
N GLU A 696 13.91 -3.99 -9.52
CA GLU A 696 14.25 -5.37 -9.18
C GLU A 696 15.78 -5.55 -9.08
N GLY A 697 16.24 -6.01 -7.92
CA GLY A 697 17.67 -6.16 -7.62
C GLY A 697 18.38 -4.88 -7.16
N ALA A 698 17.66 -3.76 -7.04
CA ALA A 698 18.20 -2.55 -6.42
C ALA A 698 18.55 -2.83 -4.95
N SER A 699 19.75 -2.40 -4.53
CA SER A 699 20.17 -2.47 -3.14
C SER A 699 19.56 -1.35 -2.32
N ASP A 700 19.34 -1.59 -1.03
CA ASP A 700 18.93 -0.53 -0.10
C ASP A 700 19.91 0.66 -0.17
N GLY A 701 19.35 1.87 -0.26
CA GLY A 701 20.09 3.12 -0.44
C GLY A 701 20.19 3.60 -1.89
N SER A 702 19.83 2.76 -2.87
CA SER A 702 19.77 3.16 -4.27
C SER A 702 18.58 4.08 -4.55
N SER A 703 18.75 5.02 -5.49
CA SER A 703 17.60 5.74 -6.06
C SER A 703 16.82 4.81 -6.98
N THR A 704 15.51 4.79 -6.81
CA THR A 704 14.60 3.92 -7.58
C THR A 704 13.78 4.71 -8.60
N VAL A 705 13.27 4.05 -9.63
CA VAL A 705 12.31 4.62 -10.59
C VAL A 705 11.04 5.03 -9.85
N MET A 706 10.57 4.21 -8.90
CA MET A 706 9.45 4.55 -8.03
C MET A 706 9.71 5.82 -7.22
N GLY A 707 10.86 5.91 -6.56
CA GLY A 707 11.26 7.11 -5.82
C GLY A 707 11.34 8.35 -6.70
N SER A 708 11.93 8.22 -7.89
CA SER A 708 11.98 9.30 -8.89
C SER A 708 10.59 9.76 -9.34
N MET A 709 9.66 8.82 -9.52
CA MET A 709 8.26 9.12 -9.81
C MET A 709 7.58 9.86 -8.65
N VAL A 710 7.76 9.41 -7.40
CA VAL A 710 7.20 10.08 -6.21
C VAL A 710 7.75 11.50 -6.08
N LYS A 711 9.07 11.70 -6.27
CA LYS A 711 9.70 13.04 -6.30
C LYS A 711 9.04 13.93 -7.37
N ALA A 712 8.83 13.40 -8.58
CA ALA A 712 8.22 14.14 -9.69
C ALA A 712 6.75 14.50 -9.40
N ILE A 713 5.97 13.58 -8.82
CA ILE A 713 4.59 13.81 -8.41
C ILE A 713 4.53 14.92 -7.34
N LEU A 714 5.34 14.81 -6.29
CA LEU A 714 5.39 15.82 -5.23
C LEU A 714 5.73 17.20 -5.79
N LYS A 715 6.72 17.28 -6.68
CA LYS A 715 7.07 18.54 -7.35
C LYS A 715 5.93 19.10 -8.22
N ALA A 716 5.27 18.25 -8.99
CA ALA A 716 4.24 18.69 -9.92
C ALA A 716 2.88 18.98 -9.25
N LYS A 717 2.62 18.41 -8.07
CA LYS A 717 1.30 18.41 -7.42
C LYS A 717 1.27 19.06 -6.05
N LEU A 718 2.24 18.76 -5.19
CA LEU A 718 2.32 19.35 -3.86
C LEU A 718 2.95 20.74 -3.93
N ASP A 719 4.12 20.88 -4.56
CA ASP A 719 4.82 22.18 -4.63
C ASP A 719 4.05 23.20 -5.48
N ALA A 720 3.26 22.74 -6.44
CA ALA A 720 2.41 23.61 -7.26
C ALA A 720 1.32 24.34 -6.46
N ILE A 721 0.91 23.79 -5.31
CA ILE A 721 -0.07 24.40 -4.38
C ILE A 721 0.54 25.57 -3.61
N ALA A 722 1.84 25.50 -3.31
CA ALA A 722 2.53 26.52 -2.57
C ALA A 722 2.72 27.80 -3.39
N TYR A 723 2.69 28.93 -2.70
CA TYR A 723 2.87 30.25 -3.27
C TYR A 723 4.34 30.49 -3.64
N HIS A 724 4.53 30.99 -4.86
CA HIS A 724 5.81 31.44 -5.38
C HIS A 724 5.73 32.94 -5.67
N PRO A 725 6.50 33.78 -4.96
CA PRO A 725 6.59 35.19 -5.31
C PRO A 725 7.10 35.35 -6.75
N ASN A 726 6.56 36.33 -7.48
CA ASN A 726 7.00 36.59 -8.84
C ASN A 726 8.53 36.85 -8.89
N GLY A 727 9.20 36.24 -9.87
CA GLY A 727 10.66 36.35 -10.04
C GLY A 727 11.51 35.61 -9.01
N LYS A 728 10.93 34.93 -8.00
CA LYS A 728 11.69 34.19 -6.98
C LYS A 728 11.61 32.67 -7.20
N LYS A 729 12.76 32.00 -7.10
CA LYS A 729 12.84 30.52 -7.21
C LYS A 729 12.36 29.78 -5.96
N LYS A 730 12.39 30.43 -4.79
CA LYS A 730 12.07 29.80 -3.49
C LYS A 730 10.58 29.92 -3.17
N LEU A 731 9.98 28.81 -2.78
CA LEU A 731 8.61 28.72 -2.29
C LEU A 731 8.43 29.48 -0.97
N ALA A 732 7.24 30.03 -0.74
CA ALA A 732 6.86 30.54 0.56
C ALA A 732 6.48 29.37 1.48
N LYS A 733 7.39 28.97 2.39
CA LYS A 733 7.22 27.79 3.25
C LYS A 733 5.90 27.75 4.03
N ALA A 734 5.40 28.89 4.48
CA ALA A 734 4.12 28.99 5.21
C ALA A 734 2.86 28.72 4.36
N SER A 735 3.01 28.58 3.04
CA SER A 735 1.93 28.20 2.11
C SER A 735 1.96 26.73 1.69
N GLU A 736 3.00 25.98 2.10
CA GLU A 736 3.19 24.58 1.73
C GLU A 736 2.21 23.67 2.47
N TYR A 737 1.77 22.62 1.78
CA TYR A 737 0.99 21.57 2.42
C TYR A 737 1.92 20.56 3.10
N GLN A 738 1.57 20.19 4.33
CA GLN A 738 2.32 19.16 5.07
C GLN A 738 1.91 17.76 4.61
N LEU A 739 2.89 16.85 4.58
CA LEU A 739 2.65 15.43 4.39
C LEU A 739 2.52 14.76 5.76
N LYS A 740 1.33 14.27 6.06
CA LYS A 740 0.99 13.64 7.34
C LYS A 740 0.51 12.21 7.15
N THR A 741 0.63 11.40 8.20
CA THR A 741 -0.02 10.09 8.26
C THR A 741 -1.54 10.26 8.26
N VAL A 742 -2.27 9.26 7.79
CA VAL A 742 -3.73 9.30 7.77
C VAL A 742 -4.29 9.43 9.19
N THR A 743 -3.71 8.75 10.19
CA THR A 743 -4.14 8.93 11.59
C THR A 743 -3.87 10.35 12.10
N SER A 744 -2.74 10.97 11.73
CA SER A 744 -2.47 12.35 12.12
C SER A 744 -3.51 13.33 11.55
N LEU A 745 -3.96 13.15 10.30
CA LEU A 745 -5.05 13.96 9.75
C LEU A 745 -6.39 13.66 10.42
N LEU A 746 -6.69 12.38 10.67
CA LEU A 746 -7.90 11.97 11.39
C LEU A 746 -7.98 12.54 12.82
N ASN A 747 -6.85 12.94 13.39
CA ASN A 747 -6.72 13.59 14.70
C ASN A 747 -6.46 15.09 14.59
N SER A 748 -6.59 15.68 13.40
CA SER A 748 -6.42 17.12 13.21
C SER A 748 -7.37 17.92 14.10
N LYS A 749 -6.87 19.03 14.63
CA LYS A 749 -7.62 19.99 15.45
C LYS A 749 -8.63 20.76 14.60
N ASP A 750 -8.32 20.91 13.31
CA ASP A 750 -9.08 21.67 12.33
C ASP A 750 -10.11 20.77 11.62
N LYS A 751 -10.57 19.70 12.28
CA LYS A 751 -11.60 18.80 11.75
C LYS A 751 -12.98 19.40 11.93
N TYR A 752 -13.84 19.16 10.95
CA TYR A 752 -15.21 19.63 10.98
C TYR A 752 -16.19 18.58 10.47
N ALA A 753 -17.47 18.84 10.72
CA ALA A 753 -18.59 18.12 10.14
C ALA A 753 -19.38 19.08 9.25
N PHE A 754 -20.05 18.54 8.22
CA PHE A 754 -20.95 19.36 7.42
C PHE A 754 -22.12 19.85 8.25
N ASN A 755 -22.61 21.05 7.91
CA ASN A 755 -23.83 21.58 8.48
C ASN A 755 -25.01 20.67 8.11
N SER A 756 -25.67 20.11 9.13
CA SER A 756 -26.84 19.26 8.96
C SER A 756 -28.15 20.04 8.80
N LYS A 757 -28.16 21.33 9.18
CA LYS A 757 -29.36 22.18 9.11
C LYS A 757 -29.58 22.66 7.69
N LYS A 758 -30.73 22.30 7.11
CA LYS A 758 -31.20 22.90 5.86
C LYS A 758 -31.52 24.38 6.10
N SER A 759 -31.24 25.21 5.11
CA SER A 759 -31.62 26.62 5.11
C SER A 759 -32.88 26.82 4.30
N ASP A 760 -33.80 27.62 4.82
CA ASP A 760 -35.00 28.12 4.16
C ASP A 760 -34.82 29.55 3.62
N LEU A 761 -33.64 30.16 3.81
CA LEU A 761 -33.36 31.53 3.40
C LEU A 761 -33.47 31.74 1.88
N VAL A 762 -32.97 30.81 1.06
CA VAL A 762 -33.07 30.87 -0.41
C VAL A 762 -33.73 29.60 -0.94
N LEU A 763 -34.90 29.73 -1.58
CA LEU A 763 -35.70 28.60 -2.07
C LEU A 763 -36.30 28.89 -3.45
N ALA A 764 -36.33 27.88 -4.31
CA ALA A 764 -36.85 28.03 -5.67
C ALA A 764 -38.34 28.41 -5.73
N GLY A 765 -39.11 28.16 -4.66
CA GLY A 765 -40.52 28.51 -4.53
C GLY A 765 -40.80 29.87 -3.89
N LYS A 766 -39.80 30.56 -3.33
CA LYS A 766 -40.01 31.86 -2.68
C LYS A 766 -40.32 32.97 -3.69
N ASN A 767 -41.11 33.94 -3.28
CA ASN A 767 -41.45 35.12 -4.09
C ASN A 767 -41.38 36.37 -3.21
N ASP A 768 -40.23 36.58 -2.55
CA ASP A 768 -40.11 37.60 -1.50
C ASP A 768 -40.26 39.03 -2.05
N LEU A 769 -39.74 39.32 -3.25
CA LEU A 769 -39.92 40.61 -3.92
C LEU A 769 -41.38 40.83 -4.35
N ALA A 770 -42.02 39.80 -4.92
CA ALA A 770 -43.39 39.90 -5.43
C ALA A 770 -44.44 40.22 -4.36
N LYS A 771 -44.12 40.04 -3.07
CA LYS A 771 -44.99 40.43 -1.95
C LYS A 771 -45.10 41.94 -1.76
N LEU A 772 -44.16 42.72 -2.32
CA LEU A 772 -44.16 44.18 -2.20
C LEU A 772 -45.14 44.77 -3.22
N HIS A 773 -46.21 45.42 -2.74
CA HIS A 773 -47.19 46.09 -3.58
C HIS A 773 -47.37 47.57 -3.20
N PRO A 774 -47.58 48.45 -4.20
CA PRO A 774 -47.63 48.18 -5.65
C PRO A 774 -46.21 48.10 -6.29
N TYR A 775 -46.11 47.94 -7.62
CA TYR A 775 -44.86 47.68 -8.36
C TYR A 775 -43.69 48.61 -7.99
N TRP A 776 -43.95 49.90 -7.75
CA TRP A 776 -42.88 50.85 -7.38
C TRP A 776 -42.13 50.45 -6.11
N LYS A 777 -42.75 49.71 -5.18
CA LYS A 777 -42.06 49.16 -4.00
C LYS A 777 -41.09 48.04 -4.37
N GLN A 778 -41.41 47.24 -5.38
CA GLN A 778 -40.50 46.22 -5.93
C GLN A 778 -39.31 46.88 -6.61
N PHE A 779 -39.57 47.88 -7.45
CA PHE A 779 -38.51 48.62 -8.12
C PHE A 779 -37.61 49.36 -7.12
N ALA A 780 -38.18 50.06 -6.13
CA ALA A 780 -37.42 50.71 -5.07
C ALA A 780 -36.57 49.72 -4.25
N TYR A 781 -37.05 48.49 -4.06
CA TYR A 781 -36.25 47.42 -3.45
C TYR A 781 -35.07 47.05 -4.36
N ILE A 782 -35.30 46.78 -5.65
CA ILE A 782 -34.22 46.49 -6.61
C ILE A 782 -33.18 47.62 -6.59
N GLN A 783 -33.64 48.88 -6.63
CA GLN A 783 -32.78 50.07 -6.64
C GLN A 783 -31.81 50.12 -5.46
N ARG A 784 -32.28 49.79 -4.25
CA ARG A 784 -31.47 49.83 -3.01
C ARG A 784 -30.64 48.56 -2.76
N HIS A 785 -30.85 47.52 -3.56
CA HIS A 785 -30.28 46.19 -3.34
C HIS A 785 -29.47 45.67 -4.53
N TYR A 786 -29.47 46.38 -5.65
CA TYR A 786 -28.59 46.14 -6.79
C TYR A 786 -27.41 47.12 -6.76
N LEU A 787 -26.19 46.58 -6.68
CA LEU A 787 -24.95 47.30 -6.93
C LEU A 787 -24.51 46.97 -8.35
N GLY A 788 -24.55 47.96 -9.22
CA GLY A 788 -24.44 47.78 -10.66
C GLY A 788 -23.02 47.84 -11.17
N SER A 789 -22.86 48.28 -12.42
CA SER A 789 -21.56 48.34 -13.11
C SER A 789 -21.59 49.36 -14.23
N ASN A 790 -20.45 50.00 -14.48
CA ASN A 790 -20.23 50.94 -15.58
C ASN A 790 -20.28 50.29 -16.99
N PHE A 791 -20.28 48.96 -17.08
CA PHE A 791 -20.35 48.25 -18.37
C PHE A 791 -21.79 48.03 -18.87
N ILE A 792 -22.76 48.04 -17.95
CA ILE A 792 -24.17 47.68 -18.17
C ILE A 792 -25.08 48.84 -17.72
N THR A 793 -25.18 49.88 -18.56
CA THR A 793 -25.78 51.18 -18.17
C THR A 793 -26.92 51.66 -19.07
N SER A 794 -27.35 50.84 -20.04
CA SER A 794 -28.39 51.23 -21.01
C SER A 794 -29.53 50.22 -21.09
N PRO A 795 -30.76 50.64 -21.45
CA PRO A 795 -31.90 49.72 -21.58
C PRO A 795 -31.65 48.56 -22.55
N VAL A 796 -30.82 48.77 -23.59
CA VAL A 796 -30.45 47.70 -24.55
C VAL A 796 -29.56 46.63 -23.94
N LYS A 797 -28.83 46.94 -22.85
CA LYS A 797 -28.05 45.99 -22.05
C LYS A 797 -28.75 45.58 -20.74
N MET A 798 -29.90 46.19 -20.42
CA MET A 798 -30.72 45.90 -19.23
C MET A 798 -32.17 45.60 -19.61
N PRO A 799 -32.42 44.56 -20.44
CA PRO A 799 -33.73 44.33 -21.05
C PRO A 799 -34.82 44.13 -19.99
N GLY A 800 -35.99 44.70 -20.28
CA GLY A 800 -37.15 44.73 -19.40
C GLY A 800 -37.21 45.95 -18.50
N PHE A 801 -36.09 46.65 -18.26
CA PHE A 801 -36.12 47.98 -17.64
C PHE A 801 -36.35 49.05 -18.71
N ASP A 802 -37.21 50.02 -18.43
CA ASP A 802 -37.34 51.20 -19.28
C ASP A 802 -36.19 52.21 -19.02
N TYR A 803 -36.20 53.32 -19.76
CA TYR A 803 -35.17 54.36 -19.63
C TYR A 803 -35.15 55.02 -18.24
N TRP A 804 -36.33 55.27 -17.66
CA TRP A 804 -36.47 55.88 -16.34
C TRP A 804 -35.97 54.93 -15.24
N GLU A 805 -36.30 53.64 -15.36
CA GLU A 805 -35.86 52.61 -14.43
C GLU A 805 -34.34 52.45 -14.51
N THR A 806 -33.80 52.33 -15.72
CA THR A 806 -32.36 52.13 -15.95
C THR A 806 -31.52 53.27 -15.37
N ASN A 807 -31.94 54.53 -15.54
CA ASN A 807 -31.22 55.71 -15.03
C ASN A 807 -31.28 55.87 -13.50
N ARG A 808 -32.17 55.12 -12.83
CA ARG A 808 -32.31 55.15 -11.37
C ARG A 808 -31.60 53.99 -10.67
N LEU A 809 -31.20 52.97 -11.41
CA LEU A 809 -30.37 51.88 -10.89
C LEU A 809 -28.91 52.34 -10.77
N ASP A 810 -28.13 51.65 -9.95
CA ASP A 810 -26.69 51.87 -9.90
C ASP A 810 -26.04 51.52 -11.23
N GLN A 811 -25.32 52.49 -11.78
CA GLN A 811 -24.58 52.38 -13.03
C GLN A 811 -23.06 52.46 -12.82
N VAL A 812 -22.62 52.51 -11.55
CA VAL A 812 -21.21 52.69 -11.21
C VAL A 812 -20.64 51.42 -10.60
N GLY A 813 -21.30 50.86 -9.57
CA GLY A 813 -20.84 49.63 -8.93
C GLY A 813 -19.88 49.83 -7.74
N ARG A 814 -19.95 50.97 -7.03
CA ARG A 814 -19.10 51.29 -5.86
C ARG A 814 -19.91 51.35 -4.56
N LEU A 815 -19.36 50.80 -3.48
CA LEU A 815 -20.08 50.69 -2.19
C LEU A 815 -19.95 51.91 -1.28
N THR A 816 -18.92 52.75 -1.44
CA THR A 816 -18.67 53.90 -0.57
C THR A 816 -17.74 54.92 -1.22
N ASN A 817 -17.85 56.20 -0.84
CA ASN A 817 -16.88 57.23 -1.29
C ASN A 817 -15.61 57.27 -0.41
N LYS A 818 -15.51 56.40 0.61
CA LYS A 818 -14.33 56.28 1.48
C LYS A 818 -13.21 55.52 0.78
N LYS A 819 -11.96 55.72 1.24
CA LYS A 819 -10.77 54.93 0.84
C LYS A 819 -10.85 53.48 1.33
N VAL A 820 -11.78 52.70 0.77
CA VAL A 820 -11.99 51.28 1.05
C VAL A 820 -12.06 50.54 -0.29
N LEU A 821 -11.34 49.44 -0.41
CA LEU A 821 -11.36 48.55 -1.56
C LEU A 821 -11.96 47.21 -1.18
N PHE A 822 -12.74 46.64 -2.10
CA PHE A 822 -13.36 45.32 -1.93
C PHE A 822 -12.73 44.37 -2.95
N LEU A 823 -11.84 43.50 -2.48
CA LEU A 823 -11.29 42.44 -3.31
C LEU A 823 -12.31 41.32 -3.42
N THR A 824 -12.66 40.95 -4.65
CA THR A 824 -13.65 39.91 -4.91
C THR A 824 -13.12 38.86 -5.87
N PHE A 825 -13.48 37.60 -5.63
CA PHE A 825 -13.02 36.46 -6.41
C PHE A 825 -14.20 35.63 -6.88
N ASP A 826 -14.30 35.44 -8.19
CA ASP A 826 -15.38 34.70 -8.83
C ASP A 826 -14.98 33.27 -9.19
N ASP A 827 -16.01 32.45 -9.40
CA ASP A 827 -16.00 31.06 -9.81
C ASP A 827 -15.56 30.04 -8.74
N TRP A 828 -14.83 29.01 -9.18
CA TRP A 828 -14.34 27.93 -8.34
C TRP A 828 -13.04 27.37 -8.92
N GLY A 829 -12.03 27.29 -8.08
CA GLY A 829 -10.68 26.85 -8.44
C GLY A 829 -10.28 25.53 -7.80
N THR A 830 -8.97 25.36 -7.64
CA THR A 830 -8.37 24.23 -6.92
C THR A 830 -7.42 24.76 -5.84
N ASP A 831 -6.85 23.87 -5.02
CA ASP A 831 -5.80 24.26 -4.08
C ASP A 831 -4.63 24.96 -4.78
N GLN A 832 -4.38 24.69 -6.06
CA GLN A 832 -3.30 25.31 -6.82
C GLN A 832 -3.48 26.83 -7.01
N SER A 833 -4.72 27.33 -7.11
CA SER A 833 -5.01 28.76 -7.28
C SER A 833 -5.43 29.39 -5.95
N ILE A 834 -6.39 28.78 -5.25
CA ILE A 834 -7.02 29.38 -4.07
C ILE A 834 -6.06 29.41 -2.88
N ASN A 835 -5.23 28.38 -2.65
CA ASN A 835 -4.28 28.40 -1.53
C ASN A 835 -3.29 29.57 -1.61
N LYS A 836 -2.92 29.98 -2.83
CA LYS A 836 -2.04 31.13 -3.08
C LYS A 836 -2.73 32.45 -2.74
N LEU A 837 -4.01 32.58 -3.11
CA LEU A 837 -4.82 33.74 -2.74
C LEU A 837 -4.96 33.83 -1.21
N LEU A 838 -5.37 32.73 -0.55
CA LEU A 838 -5.51 32.69 0.91
C LEU A 838 -4.19 33.04 1.62
N TYR A 839 -3.06 32.51 1.14
CA TYR A 839 -1.74 32.86 1.67
C TYR A 839 -1.45 34.37 1.57
N VAL A 840 -1.65 34.97 0.40
CA VAL A 840 -1.37 36.40 0.16
C VAL A 840 -2.31 37.29 0.98
N LEU A 841 -3.60 36.99 1.01
CA LEU A 841 -4.58 37.72 1.80
C LEU A 841 -4.24 37.65 3.30
N LYS A 842 -3.89 36.47 3.80
CA LYS A 842 -3.45 36.27 5.19
C LYS A 842 -2.16 37.01 5.50
N LYS A 843 -1.17 36.96 4.61
CA LYS A 843 0.12 37.68 4.73
C LYS A 843 -0.09 39.18 4.94
N HIS A 844 -1.03 39.77 4.20
CA HIS A 844 -1.32 41.21 4.26
C HIS A 844 -2.46 41.58 5.22
N ARG A 845 -3.01 40.61 5.96
CA ARG A 845 -4.13 40.77 6.90
C ARG A 845 -5.37 41.37 6.23
N VAL A 846 -5.64 41.00 4.99
CA VAL A 846 -6.78 41.47 4.20
C VAL A 846 -7.87 40.40 4.15
N LYS A 847 -9.14 40.83 4.27
CA LYS A 847 -10.32 40.01 3.99
C LYS A 847 -10.90 40.38 2.62
N ALA A 848 -11.65 39.45 2.05
CA ALA A 848 -12.14 39.51 0.67
C ALA A 848 -13.47 38.76 0.58
N THR A 849 -14.20 38.96 -0.51
CA THR A 849 -15.46 38.26 -0.80
C THR A 849 -15.26 37.25 -1.92
N PHE A 850 -15.63 36.00 -1.69
CA PHE A 850 -15.57 34.92 -2.67
C PHE A 850 -16.98 34.62 -3.16
N PHE A 851 -17.29 34.94 -4.41
CA PHE A 851 -18.53 34.55 -5.06
C PHE A 851 -18.33 33.19 -5.71
N VAL A 852 -18.91 32.16 -5.10
CA VAL A 852 -18.56 30.77 -5.38
C VAL A 852 -19.53 30.16 -6.38
N LEU A 853 -18.97 29.64 -7.48
CA LEU A 853 -19.68 28.75 -8.40
C LEU A 853 -19.78 27.34 -7.80
N THR A 854 -20.98 26.90 -7.44
CA THR A 854 -21.12 25.72 -6.57
C THR A 854 -21.17 24.37 -7.28
N GLN A 855 -21.01 24.33 -8.61
CA GLN A 855 -21.10 23.07 -9.36
C GLN A 855 -20.14 22.00 -8.83
N ASN A 856 -18.94 22.40 -8.40
CA ASN A 856 -17.81 21.52 -8.12
C ASN A 856 -17.27 21.59 -6.69
N VAL A 857 -17.87 22.40 -5.79
CA VAL A 857 -17.39 22.58 -4.41
C VAL A 857 -17.40 21.28 -3.59
N GLN A 858 -18.29 20.33 -3.90
CA GLN A 858 -18.34 19.02 -3.23
C GLN A 858 -17.11 18.15 -3.47
N ASN A 859 -16.33 18.45 -4.52
CA ASN A 859 -15.10 17.72 -4.82
C ASN A 859 -13.94 18.17 -3.90
N ASN A 860 -14.08 19.35 -3.28
CA ASN A 860 -13.08 19.90 -2.37
C ASN A 860 -13.74 20.80 -1.30
N PRO A 861 -14.55 20.20 -0.40
CA PRO A 861 -15.27 20.97 0.61
C PRO A 861 -14.33 21.58 1.65
N ASN A 862 -13.15 21.00 1.86
CA ASN A 862 -12.13 21.48 2.79
C ASN A 862 -11.59 22.85 2.37
N LEU A 863 -11.41 23.07 1.07
CA LEU A 863 -10.95 24.36 0.54
C LEU A 863 -12.01 25.46 0.71
N LEU A 864 -13.29 25.17 0.43
CA LEU A 864 -14.39 26.11 0.66
C LEU A 864 -14.52 26.47 2.14
N ARG A 865 -14.40 25.46 3.02
CA ARG A 865 -14.39 25.65 4.46
C ARG A 865 -13.22 26.53 4.91
N SER A 866 -12.04 26.32 4.34
CA SER A 866 -10.83 27.12 4.66
C SER A 866 -11.03 28.60 4.30
N ILE A 867 -11.65 28.92 3.16
CA ILE A 867 -12.01 30.30 2.80
C ILE A 867 -12.86 30.94 3.90
N ALA A 868 -13.93 30.24 4.34
CA ALA A 868 -14.84 30.74 5.35
C ALA A 868 -14.19 30.89 6.74
N GLU A 869 -13.41 29.89 7.18
CA GLU A 869 -12.74 29.89 8.48
C GLU A 869 -11.58 30.90 8.56
N ASP A 870 -10.95 31.23 7.44
CA ASP A 870 -10.03 32.36 7.34
C ASP A 870 -10.75 33.72 7.43
N GLY A 871 -12.07 33.77 7.61
CA GLY A 871 -12.85 34.99 7.85
C GLY A 871 -13.17 35.78 6.59
N HIS A 872 -13.06 35.16 5.41
CA HIS A 872 -13.55 35.73 4.16
C HIS A 872 -15.07 35.58 4.07
N GLU A 873 -15.70 36.51 3.34
CA GLU A 873 -17.11 36.36 2.99
C GLU A 873 -17.25 35.32 1.87
N VAL A 874 -18.22 34.43 2.01
CA VAL A 874 -18.64 33.48 0.97
C VAL A 874 -20.04 33.86 0.51
N ALA A 875 -20.16 34.14 -0.77
CA ALA A 875 -21.40 34.55 -1.44
C ALA A 875 -21.67 33.64 -2.66
N SER A 876 -22.88 33.68 -3.20
CA SER A 876 -23.26 32.80 -4.32
C SER A 876 -22.90 33.41 -5.68
N HIS A 877 -22.31 32.60 -6.57
CA HIS A 877 -22.17 32.88 -8.00
C HIS A 877 -22.94 31.86 -8.85
N SER A 878 -24.13 31.48 -8.38
CA SER A 878 -25.00 30.44 -8.96
C SER A 878 -24.41 29.01 -8.85
N ASP A 879 -25.15 28.00 -9.33
CA ASP A 879 -24.66 26.60 -9.36
C ASP A 879 -24.10 26.23 -10.72
N SER A 880 -24.69 26.71 -11.80
CA SER A 880 -24.32 26.33 -13.17
C SER A 880 -23.82 27.51 -14.01
N HIS A 881 -23.42 28.61 -13.37
CA HIS A 881 -22.98 29.85 -14.04
C HIS A 881 -24.06 30.40 -14.99
N THR A 882 -25.32 30.44 -14.52
CA THR A 882 -26.48 30.87 -15.33
C THR A 882 -26.59 32.40 -15.37
N PRO A 883 -26.41 33.07 -16.52
CA PRO A 883 -26.51 34.54 -16.64
C PRO A 883 -27.92 35.06 -16.36
N LEU A 884 -28.04 36.33 -15.93
CA LEU A 884 -29.35 36.96 -15.68
C LEU A 884 -29.98 37.62 -16.91
N ALA A 885 -29.29 37.67 -18.05
CA ALA A 885 -29.81 38.04 -19.35
C ALA A 885 -29.17 37.16 -20.43
N ILE A 886 -29.56 37.33 -21.69
CA ILE A 886 -28.95 36.64 -22.82
C ILE A 886 -28.31 37.68 -23.74
N ALA A 887 -26.98 37.77 -23.72
CA ALA A 887 -26.25 38.62 -24.65
C ALA A 887 -26.33 38.13 -26.11
N ASN A 888 -26.40 39.07 -27.05
CA ASN A 888 -26.13 38.80 -28.46
C ASN A 888 -24.61 38.55 -28.67
N LYS A 889 -24.25 38.01 -29.85
CA LYS A 889 -22.85 37.64 -30.14
C LYS A 889 -21.84 38.77 -30.01
N SER A 890 -22.26 40.02 -30.25
CA SER A 890 -21.40 41.21 -30.18
C SER A 890 -21.42 41.89 -28.81
N TYR A 891 -22.15 41.37 -27.83
CA TYR A 891 -22.32 41.97 -26.50
C TYR A 891 -22.85 43.42 -26.50
N THR A 892 -23.51 43.83 -27.58
CA THR A 892 -24.08 45.17 -27.76
C THR A 892 -25.54 45.25 -27.32
N ARG A 893 -26.25 44.12 -27.24
CA ARG A 893 -27.67 44.04 -26.85
C ARG A 893 -27.99 42.74 -26.13
N TYR A 894 -28.76 42.81 -25.06
CA TYR A 894 -29.18 41.67 -24.27
C TYR A 894 -30.69 41.43 -24.38
N HIS A 895 -31.12 40.20 -24.10
CA HIS A 895 -32.53 39.80 -24.09
C HIS A 895 -32.96 39.27 -22.71
N SER A 896 -34.21 39.56 -22.33
CA SER A 896 -34.82 39.03 -21.10
C SER A 896 -34.92 37.51 -21.14
N LEU A 897 -34.94 36.90 -19.96
CA LEU A 897 -35.07 35.44 -19.84
C LEU A 897 -36.49 34.99 -20.21
N SER A 898 -36.61 33.86 -20.90
CA SER A 898 -37.89 33.17 -21.08
C SER A 898 -38.43 32.61 -19.77
N LYS A 899 -39.74 32.34 -19.68
CA LYS A 899 -40.37 31.68 -18.51
C LYS A 899 -39.66 30.37 -18.11
N LYS A 900 -39.20 29.60 -19.10
CA LYS A 900 -38.45 28.35 -18.88
C LYS A 900 -37.08 28.61 -18.25
N GLN A 901 -36.36 29.63 -18.72
CA GLN A 901 -35.07 30.03 -18.16
C GLN A 901 -35.21 30.57 -16.73
N VAL A 902 -36.21 31.41 -16.46
CA VAL A 902 -36.53 31.87 -15.09
C VAL A 902 -36.78 30.70 -14.16
N LYS A 903 -37.61 29.72 -14.57
CA LYS A 903 -37.87 28.51 -13.77
C LYS A 903 -36.59 27.70 -13.50
N SER A 904 -35.69 27.62 -14.48
CA SER A 904 -34.39 26.94 -14.33
C SER A 904 -33.48 27.68 -13.35
N MET A 905 -33.36 29.01 -13.51
CA MET A 905 -32.57 29.88 -12.67
C MET A 905 -32.97 29.80 -11.20
N ARG A 906 -34.28 29.80 -10.90
CA ARG A 906 -34.77 29.66 -9.52
C ARG A 906 -34.26 28.38 -8.85
N LYS A 907 -34.19 27.28 -9.59
CA LYS A 907 -33.66 26.01 -9.08
C LYS A 907 -32.14 26.07 -8.92
N ASP A 908 -31.45 26.70 -9.85
CA ASP A 908 -30.00 26.88 -9.84
C ASP A 908 -29.53 27.70 -8.63
N LEU A 909 -30.14 28.87 -8.43
CA LEU A 909 -29.92 29.77 -7.31
C LEU A 909 -30.16 29.11 -5.94
N ALA A 910 -31.31 28.44 -5.79
CA ALA A 910 -31.62 27.73 -4.53
C ALA A 910 -30.66 26.58 -4.25
N ARG A 911 -30.25 25.84 -5.28
CA ARG A 911 -29.27 24.76 -5.14
C ARG A 911 -27.90 25.31 -4.76
N SER A 912 -27.49 26.43 -5.35
CA SER A 912 -26.23 27.10 -5.02
C SER A 912 -26.14 27.44 -3.55
N TYR A 913 -27.13 28.18 -3.04
CA TYR A 913 -27.16 28.55 -1.64
C TYR A 913 -27.25 27.33 -0.72
N ALA A 914 -28.02 26.30 -1.08
CA ALA A 914 -28.11 25.07 -0.29
C ALA A 914 -26.76 24.32 -0.18
N LYS A 915 -25.96 24.29 -1.26
CA LYS A 915 -24.61 23.72 -1.24
C LYS A 915 -23.67 24.53 -0.35
N LEU A 916 -23.66 25.86 -0.47
CA LEU A 916 -22.86 26.73 0.40
C LEU A 916 -23.25 26.55 1.86
N ASN A 917 -24.55 26.58 2.18
CA ASN A 917 -25.05 26.38 3.53
C ASN A 917 -24.63 25.03 4.13
N LYS A 918 -24.61 23.95 3.32
CA LYS A 918 -24.15 22.64 3.77
C LYS A 918 -22.67 22.64 4.19
N TYR A 919 -21.81 23.36 3.47
CA TYR A 919 -20.37 23.32 3.70
C TYR A 919 -19.87 24.41 4.66
N VAL A 920 -20.50 25.58 4.69
CA VAL A 920 -20.02 26.75 5.45
C VAL A 920 -21.11 27.51 6.21
N GLY A 921 -22.38 27.08 6.16
CA GLY A 921 -23.50 27.83 6.76
C GLY A 921 -23.47 27.93 8.29
N ASP A 922 -22.69 27.08 8.95
CA ASP A 922 -22.43 27.07 10.39
C ASP A 922 -21.15 27.85 10.78
N VAL A 923 -20.34 28.29 9.82
CA VAL A 923 -19.07 28.99 10.09
C VAL A 923 -19.35 30.43 10.51
N LYS A 924 -18.79 30.81 11.66
CA LYS A 924 -18.74 32.20 12.14
C LYS A 924 -17.32 32.57 12.55
N VAL A 925 -16.89 33.75 12.13
CA VAL A 925 -15.60 34.35 12.54
C VAL A 925 -15.93 35.70 13.15
N ASP A 926 -15.44 35.95 14.37
CA ASP A 926 -15.73 37.18 15.14
C ASP A 926 -17.24 37.48 15.28
N GLY A 927 -18.04 36.43 15.53
CA GLY A 927 -19.49 36.51 15.69
C GLY A 927 -20.28 36.68 14.38
N LYS A 928 -19.61 36.95 13.27
CA LYS A 928 -20.20 37.17 11.94
C LYS A 928 -20.25 35.87 11.14
N LYS A 929 -21.36 35.60 10.44
CA LYS A 929 -21.47 34.45 9.53
C LYS A 929 -20.58 34.69 8.30
N ALA A 930 -19.84 33.66 7.88
CA ALA A 930 -19.06 33.72 6.65
C ALA A 930 -19.95 33.66 5.40
N LEU A 931 -21.04 32.88 5.43
CA LEU A 931 -22.01 32.78 4.33
C LEU A 931 -23.00 33.96 4.37
N SER A 932 -22.97 34.81 3.33
CA SER A 932 -23.88 35.95 3.16
C SER A 932 -25.05 35.63 2.23
N LEU A 933 -26.03 36.55 2.16
CA LEU A 933 -27.14 36.51 1.19
C LEU A 933 -26.86 37.38 -0.03
N ASP A 934 -25.59 37.61 -0.31
CA ASP A 934 -25.13 38.37 -1.45
C ASP A 934 -24.97 37.42 -2.64
N PHE A 935 -25.26 37.94 -3.81
CA PHE A 935 -25.22 37.20 -5.06
C PHE A 935 -24.51 38.03 -6.12
N ARG A 936 -23.61 37.39 -6.89
CA ARG A 936 -23.04 38.02 -8.07
C ARG A 936 -23.64 37.44 -9.35
N PRO A 937 -24.23 38.26 -10.23
CA PRO A 937 -24.67 37.83 -11.55
C PRO A 937 -23.52 37.21 -12.36
N PRO A 938 -23.63 35.95 -12.83
CA PRO A 938 -22.70 35.41 -13.82
C PRO A 938 -22.61 36.31 -15.05
N THR A 939 -21.39 36.48 -15.57
CA THR A 939 -21.03 37.41 -16.67
C THR A 939 -21.41 38.88 -16.45
N LEU A 940 -21.86 39.26 -15.25
CA LEU A 940 -22.40 40.59 -14.90
C LEU A 940 -23.64 41.03 -15.69
N GLU A 941 -24.13 40.20 -16.63
CA GLU A 941 -25.30 40.46 -17.46
C GLU A 941 -26.58 40.45 -16.61
N VAL A 942 -27.41 41.49 -16.74
CA VAL A 942 -28.66 41.64 -15.98
C VAL A 942 -29.86 41.98 -16.84
N SER A 943 -31.03 41.48 -16.45
CA SER A 943 -32.34 41.85 -16.98
C SER A 943 -33.31 42.07 -15.82
N LYS A 944 -34.44 42.75 -16.07
CA LYS A 944 -35.45 42.99 -15.04
C LYS A 944 -35.95 41.71 -14.41
N ASN A 945 -36.38 40.75 -15.23
CA ASN A 945 -36.90 39.48 -14.73
C ASN A 945 -35.80 38.58 -14.13
N GLY A 946 -34.54 38.76 -14.51
CA GLY A 946 -33.38 38.11 -13.89
C GLY A 946 -33.14 38.63 -12.46
N LEU A 947 -33.06 39.95 -12.26
CA LEU A 947 -32.89 40.56 -10.93
C LEU A 947 -34.10 40.28 -10.04
N GLU A 948 -35.32 40.42 -10.56
CA GLU A 948 -36.53 40.02 -9.84
C GLU A 948 -36.46 38.56 -9.39
N THR A 949 -35.91 37.67 -10.21
CA THR A 949 -35.75 36.25 -9.85
C THR A 949 -34.80 36.06 -8.67
N VAL A 950 -33.65 36.75 -8.68
CA VAL A 950 -32.66 36.70 -7.58
C VAL A 950 -33.29 37.10 -6.25
N PHE A 951 -33.99 38.24 -6.21
CA PHE A 951 -34.62 38.72 -4.98
C PHE A 951 -35.85 37.89 -4.59
N ASN A 952 -36.63 37.41 -5.56
CA ASN A 952 -37.78 36.56 -5.28
C ASN A 952 -37.39 35.27 -4.55
N VAL A 953 -36.28 34.63 -4.94
CA VAL A 953 -35.86 33.38 -4.29
C VAL A 953 -35.26 33.60 -2.90
N GLY A 954 -34.95 34.83 -2.51
CA GLY A 954 -34.53 35.20 -1.15
C GLY A 954 -33.11 35.74 -1.00
N PHE A 955 -32.36 35.96 -2.09
CA PHE A 955 -31.10 36.72 -1.99
C PHE A 955 -31.40 38.18 -1.62
N LYS A 956 -30.46 38.82 -0.91
CA LYS A 956 -30.64 40.18 -0.41
C LYS A 956 -30.00 41.24 -1.30
N TYR A 957 -28.84 40.95 -1.86
CA TYR A 957 -28.10 41.91 -2.67
C TYR A 957 -27.59 41.25 -3.96
N ALA A 958 -27.66 41.98 -5.07
CA ALA A 958 -27.06 41.59 -6.34
C ALA A 958 -25.88 42.53 -6.64
N ILE A 959 -24.66 41.99 -6.77
CA ILE A 959 -23.42 42.77 -6.75
C ILE A 959 -22.59 42.52 -8.02
N SER A 960 -22.51 43.52 -8.91
CA SER A 960 -21.68 43.46 -10.11
C SER A 960 -20.27 44.02 -9.87
N GLY A 961 -20.14 45.32 -9.59
CA GLY A 961 -18.86 45.99 -9.32
C GLY A 961 -18.37 46.89 -10.47
N ASP A 962 -17.41 47.76 -10.16
CA ASP A 962 -16.92 48.81 -11.08
C ASP A 962 -15.60 48.47 -11.80
N VAL A 963 -14.86 47.47 -11.31
CA VAL A 963 -13.55 47.08 -11.87
C VAL A 963 -13.58 45.60 -12.27
N SER A 964 -13.49 45.32 -13.58
CA SER A 964 -13.28 43.95 -14.10
C SER A 964 -11.85 43.78 -14.59
N THR A 965 -11.06 42.94 -13.91
CA THR A 965 -9.62 42.85 -14.20
C THR A 965 -9.26 42.03 -15.44
N ASN A 966 -10.17 41.16 -15.90
CA ASN A 966 -9.94 40.15 -16.94
C ASN A 966 -8.66 39.33 -16.67
N ASP A 967 -8.36 39.07 -15.39
CA ASP A 967 -7.15 38.41 -14.91
C ASP A 967 -6.93 37.00 -15.48
N TYR A 968 -8.02 36.29 -15.78
CA TYR A 968 -8.02 34.98 -16.44
C TYR A 968 -7.50 35.02 -17.90
N GLU A 969 -7.48 36.19 -18.54
CA GLU A 969 -6.97 36.39 -19.91
C GLU A 969 -5.56 37.00 -19.96
N LYS A 970 -5.06 37.51 -18.82
CA LYS A 970 -3.77 38.22 -18.79
C LYS A 970 -2.61 37.29 -19.12
N LYS A 971 -1.83 37.68 -20.13
CA LYS A 971 -0.70 36.89 -20.63
C LYS A 971 0.54 36.97 -19.72
N SER A 972 0.73 38.09 -19.01
CA SER A 972 1.89 38.34 -18.14
C SER A 972 1.52 39.00 -16.80
N PHE A 973 2.37 38.79 -15.80
CA PHE A 973 2.32 39.48 -14.51
C PHE A 973 2.33 41.01 -14.68
N ALA A 974 3.21 41.53 -15.55
CA ALA A 974 3.35 42.96 -15.80
C ALA A 974 2.08 43.59 -16.37
N SER A 975 1.35 42.88 -17.24
CA SER A 975 0.10 43.38 -17.82
C SER A 975 -0.99 43.55 -16.76
N LEU A 976 -1.18 42.56 -15.88
CA LEU A 976 -2.15 42.66 -14.79
C LEU A 976 -1.73 43.71 -13.75
N LEU A 977 -0.44 43.75 -13.40
CA LEU A 977 0.09 44.76 -12.48
C LEU A 977 -0.13 46.18 -12.99
N ASN A 978 0.19 46.43 -14.27
CA ASN A 978 0.00 47.74 -14.88
C ASN A 978 -1.47 48.14 -14.92
N ALA A 979 -2.38 47.21 -15.27
CA ALA A 979 -3.81 47.47 -15.31
C ALA A 979 -4.37 47.84 -13.93
N LEU A 980 -3.96 47.15 -12.86
CA LEU A 980 -4.40 47.46 -11.50
C LEU A 980 -3.76 48.74 -10.93
N LYS A 981 -2.56 49.10 -11.37
CA LYS A 981 -1.83 50.28 -10.88
C LYS A 981 -2.25 51.56 -11.61
N ASN A 982 -2.37 51.50 -12.93
CA ASN A 982 -2.48 52.67 -13.79
C ASN A 982 -3.82 52.73 -14.55
N GLY A 983 -4.69 51.73 -14.39
CA GLY A 983 -5.93 51.58 -15.15
C GLY A 983 -5.79 50.73 -16.40
N SER A 984 -6.92 50.30 -16.96
CA SER A 984 -6.99 49.39 -18.11
C SER A 984 -7.21 50.16 -19.42
N PRO A 985 -6.25 50.19 -20.38
CA PRO A 985 -6.33 51.02 -21.57
C PRO A 985 -7.33 50.53 -22.65
N SER A 986 -8.29 49.66 -22.32
CA SER A 986 -9.27 49.10 -23.27
C SER A 986 -10.54 49.96 -23.29
N SER A 987 -10.93 50.47 -24.45
CA SER A 987 -12.12 51.35 -24.60
C SER A 987 -13.46 50.69 -24.24
N ALA A 988 -13.53 49.36 -24.19
CA ALA A 988 -14.73 48.62 -23.81
C ALA A 988 -14.85 48.33 -22.31
N ASP A 989 -13.71 48.29 -21.60
CA ASP A 989 -13.60 47.89 -20.18
C ASP A 989 -12.60 48.78 -19.43
N ASP A 990 -12.58 50.08 -19.74
CA ASP A 990 -11.67 51.02 -19.08
C ASP A 990 -12.08 51.14 -17.60
N TYR A 991 -11.10 51.06 -16.73
CA TYR A 991 -11.32 51.16 -15.31
C TYR A 991 -10.12 51.78 -14.62
N GLN A 992 -10.41 52.43 -13.49
CA GLN A 992 -9.43 52.90 -12.53
C GLN A 992 -9.87 52.46 -11.14
N VAL A 993 -8.95 51.86 -10.39
CA VAL A 993 -9.19 51.52 -8.98
C VAL A 993 -9.23 52.82 -8.17
N THR A 994 -10.33 53.06 -7.47
CA THR A 994 -10.54 54.28 -6.68
C THR A 994 -11.33 53.99 -5.39
N ASN A 995 -11.73 55.03 -4.67
CA ASN A 995 -12.52 54.93 -3.45
C ASN A 995 -13.80 54.10 -3.68
N GLY A 996 -13.98 53.07 -2.87
CA GLY A 996 -15.16 52.21 -2.90
C GLY A 996 -15.17 51.16 -3.99
N SER A 997 -14.10 51.04 -4.79
CA SER A 997 -14.07 50.08 -5.90
C SER A 997 -14.26 48.64 -5.42
N VAL A 998 -15.12 47.94 -6.14
CA VAL A 998 -15.38 46.51 -6.04
C VAL A 998 -14.67 45.83 -7.20
N ILE A 999 -13.54 45.21 -6.87
CA ILE A 999 -12.58 44.67 -7.85
C ILE A 999 -12.90 43.20 -8.12
N VAL A 1000 -13.31 42.91 -9.35
CA VAL A 1000 -13.65 41.57 -9.84
C VAL A 1000 -12.40 40.89 -10.41
N MET A 1001 -12.01 39.81 -9.73
CA MET A 1001 -10.92 38.90 -10.09
C MET A 1001 -11.43 37.45 -10.01
N HIS A 1002 -10.61 36.48 -10.38
CA HIS A 1002 -11.02 35.07 -10.43
C HIS A 1002 -10.14 34.18 -9.56
N MET A 1003 -10.72 33.10 -9.06
CA MET A 1003 -9.98 32.06 -8.33
C MET A 1003 -9.61 30.84 -9.19
N LEU A 1004 -9.72 30.96 -10.52
CA LEU A 1004 -9.43 29.92 -11.50
C LEU A 1004 -7.92 29.62 -11.63
N GLU A 1005 -7.55 28.44 -12.13
CA GLU A 1005 -6.14 28.08 -12.37
C GLU A 1005 -5.48 28.93 -13.47
N ASN A 1006 -6.23 29.40 -14.46
CA ASN A 1006 -5.72 30.26 -15.54
C ASN A 1006 -5.55 31.74 -15.12
N ALA A 1007 -6.16 32.17 -14.01
CA ALA A 1007 -5.89 33.45 -13.34
C ALA A 1007 -4.54 33.41 -12.57
N LYS A 1008 -3.49 32.98 -13.26
CA LYS A 1008 -2.21 32.54 -12.68
C LYS A 1008 -1.42 33.64 -11.96
N TYR A 1009 -1.66 34.91 -12.30
CA TYR A 1009 -0.90 36.05 -11.78
C TYR A 1009 -1.61 36.78 -10.64
N THR A 1010 -2.90 36.52 -10.40
CA THR A 1010 -3.74 37.31 -9.48
C THR A 1010 -3.15 37.38 -8.08
N ALA A 1011 -2.81 36.22 -7.48
CA ALA A 1011 -2.18 36.20 -6.16
C ALA A 1011 -0.83 36.96 -6.12
N GLN A 1012 -0.01 36.83 -7.17
CA GLN A 1012 1.30 37.48 -7.22
C GLN A 1012 1.17 39.00 -7.35
N VAL A 1013 0.23 39.48 -8.18
CA VAL A 1013 0.00 40.92 -8.35
C VAL A 1013 -0.59 41.51 -7.08
N LEU A 1014 -1.52 40.82 -6.42
CA LEU A 1014 -2.05 41.25 -5.13
C LEU A 1014 -0.98 41.32 -4.03
N ASP A 1015 0.01 40.42 -4.06
CA ASP A 1015 1.14 40.46 -3.12
C ASP A 1015 1.97 41.75 -3.25
N VAL A 1016 1.88 42.43 -4.38
CA VAL A 1016 2.51 43.74 -4.65
C VAL A 1016 1.53 44.89 -4.44
N MET A 1017 0.31 44.79 -4.97
CA MET A 1017 -0.66 45.89 -4.97
C MET A 1017 -1.27 46.17 -3.60
N ILE A 1018 -1.49 45.14 -2.77
CA ILE A 1018 -2.07 45.36 -1.43
C ILE A 1018 -1.21 46.33 -0.59
N PRO A 1019 0.12 46.13 -0.43
CA PRO A 1019 0.98 47.10 0.25
C PRO A 1019 0.95 48.51 -0.35
N ILE A 1020 0.88 48.62 -1.67
CA ILE A 1020 0.81 49.92 -2.37
C ILE A 1020 -0.48 50.65 -1.98
N TRP A 1021 -1.63 49.99 -2.12
CA TRP A 1021 -2.92 50.55 -1.74
C TRP A 1021 -3.01 50.87 -0.24
N GLN A 1022 -2.44 50.02 0.63
CA GLN A 1022 -2.35 50.32 2.07
C GLN A 1022 -1.53 51.60 2.34
N LYS A 1023 -0.41 51.79 1.64
CA LYS A 1023 0.42 53.00 1.75
C LYS A 1023 -0.32 54.26 1.24
N GLU A 1024 -1.18 54.10 0.24
CA GLU A 1024 -2.06 55.17 -0.28
C GLU A 1024 -3.26 55.47 0.64
N GLY A 1025 -3.41 54.72 1.74
CA GLY A 1025 -4.44 54.92 2.77
C GLY A 1025 -5.71 54.10 2.57
N TYR A 1026 -5.73 53.15 1.63
CA TYR A 1026 -6.88 52.27 1.45
C TYR A 1026 -6.98 51.22 2.56
N LYS A 1027 -8.19 51.02 3.07
CA LYS A 1027 -8.58 49.86 3.89
C LYS A 1027 -9.22 48.79 3.01
N PHE A 1028 -9.28 47.57 3.51
CA PHE A 1028 -9.94 46.46 2.83
C PHE A 1028 -11.11 45.94 3.66
N ALA A 1029 -12.21 45.62 3.00
CA ALA A 1029 -13.42 45.12 3.63
C ALA A 1029 -14.06 44.02 2.77
N THR A 1030 -14.90 43.20 3.40
CA THR A 1030 -15.82 42.32 2.67
C THR A 1030 -17.08 43.09 2.30
N ILE A 1031 -17.75 42.72 1.21
CA ILE A 1031 -18.91 43.43 0.66
C ILE A 1031 -20.04 43.53 1.70
N ASP A 1032 -20.37 42.43 2.35
CA ASP A 1032 -21.44 42.35 3.36
C ASP A 1032 -21.24 43.25 4.60
N GLN A 1033 -20.06 43.84 4.80
CA GLN A 1033 -19.84 44.88 5.81
C GLN A 1033 -20.45 46.24 5.41
N TYR A 1034 -20.66 46.47 4.11
CA TYR A 1034 -21.09 47.76 3.56
C TYR A 1034 -22.44 47.70 2.84
N THR A 1035 -22.96 46.54 2.43
CA THR A 1035 -24.23 46.43 1.69
C THR A 1035 -25.43 47.03 2.42
N LYS A 1036 -25.52 46.88 3.74
CA LYS A 1036 -26.59 47.51 4.54
C LYS A 1036 -26.50 49.04 4.52
N ALA A 1037 -25.30 49.60 4.73
CA ALA A 1037 -25.09 51.04 4.74
C ALA A 1037 -25.32 51.65 3.35
N TYR A 1038 -24.85 50.98 2.30
CA TYR A 1038 -25.12 51.32 0.90
C TYR A 1038 -26.64 51.44 0.65
N SER A 1039 -27.39 50.40 1.02
CA SER A 1039 -28.84 50.36 0.86
C SER A 1039 -29.58 51.48 1.60
N GLN A 1040 -29.11 51.84 2.80
CA GLN A 1040 -29.69 52.89 3.64
C GLN A 1040 -29.39 54.32 3.16
N ASN A 1041 -28.26 54.50 2.47
CA ASN A 1041 -27.81 55.80 1.96
C ASN A 1041 -28.17 56.01 0.48
N TRP A 1042 -28.75 55.02 -0.18
CA TRP A 1042 -29.13 55.10 -1.58
C TRP A 1042 -30.09 56.28 -1.85
N GLY A 1043 -29.66 57.23 -2.69
CA GLY A 1043 -30.42 58.44 -3.06
C GLY A 1043 -30.32 59.63 -2.10
N LYS A 1044 -29.46 59.55 -1.08
CA LYS A 1044 -28.96 60.70 -0.31
C LYS A 1044 -27.63 61.15 -0.86
#